data_AF-A0A023AX35-F1
#
_entry.id   AF-A0A023AX35-F1
#
_cell.length_a   1.000
_cell.length_b   1.000
_cell.length_c   1.000
_cell.angle_alpha   90.00
_cell.angle_beta   90.00
_cell.angle_gamma   90.00
#
_symmetry.space_group_name_H-M   'P 1'
#
loop_
_entity.id
_entity.type
_entity.pdbx_description
1 polymer ?
#
loop_
_entity_poly.entity_id
_entity_poly.type
_entity_poly.pdbx_seq_one_letter_code
_entity_poly.pdbx_strand_id
1 'polypeptide(L)'
;MKTIVRSGLRSPKWFEALAIVVAPNGERPHLDECVARMVTIGAGGDEVLQLVVLGRPGDRLTQECPLESECPLEFAGLFEWSRRMLVYHEANEPPKSIAASKYIEGMFADALKMHLQYSGASATDEVWLEIFNRRLSQEHSVNVEPRTFRYDDVECEMELEVLCARMLTPAERDQLRPQVPEDWWPVINKSVFADEYSDEYSDGYPDAVYPGGCQHWSWKMKLGTGLAVSGVIGGAIWAGLHWGLPKSDQGPSTLSDGTTSQSTLNDGTTSQSTLNYDASSQSTLNYATTTQSTPNSHSASELAGRHETLSESTLASLQLAEDVCKRTFEATSKQMEPASSNRWIRPSPCGSYGGRLICTWHNKAPSCHSFGLPTMFDFTAVGEAIWYHLMPGMCAVDCNTKQGSENLVLQEIGRELATATVGRNVSNLTPGELVRTGRDVRNLLKQDSFCSPVGISSGFSFDRFEEGRPNCNCILGILRCHAQDVAGKAVSCDSLIGFNTDAAKLFKHAALIVRPPDQIRRGLCDFECKIYDPKAEETLHDGMLSESRLGTLRTAENICKVAFNTTVDRIEPVSNNSWIRPSQCEASGRLVCTQKDQQNPAPFCHSFGLPTKYDYAAVGQAIEHYLMPGKCAVDCDTRSHSDDLLLQRMATELGATILGIDVTTLEPKELQNVGKRVKDSLKQDESCSESCINDQCSLDHFGTDKSNCNCTLGHIQCKMYITGSEASGLDVLADFYTNAAKLFKRATLASQSSPAIQKDRCDFQCMIPK
;
A
#
# COMPACT_ATOMS: atom_id res chain seq x y z
N MET A 1 -7.91 -22.70 15.36
CA MET A 1 -8.35 -21.53 16.14
C MET A 1 -8.30 -20.37 15.16
N LYS A 2 -9.44 -19.95 14.59
CA LYS A 2 -9.48 -18.83 13.64
C LYS A 2 -9.44 -17.54 14.45
N THR A 3 -8.55 -16.62 14.09
CA THR A 3 -8.43 -15.30 14.70
C THR A 3 -9.57 -14.44 14.16
N ILE A 4 -10.57 -14.16 15.00
CA ILE A 4 -11.63 -13.20 14.69
C ILE A 4 -11.01 -11.81 14.86
N VAL A 5 -10.87 -11.07 13.77
CA VAL A 5 -10.42 -9.68 13.79
C VAL A 5 -11.64 -8.82 14.14
N ARG A 6 -11.59 -8.15 15.29
CA ARG A 6 -12.65 -7.27 15.79
C ARG A 6 -12.41 -5.84 15.31
N SER A 7 -13.41 -5.21 14.73
CA SER A 7 -13.38 -3.80 14.33
C SER A 7 -14.67 -3.12 14.76
N GLY A 8 -14.58 -2.30 15.83
CA GLY A 8 -15.74 -1.60 16.38
C GLY A 8 -16.40 -0.62 15.40
N LEU A 9 -17.72 -0.48 15.53
CA LEU A 9 -18.62 0.35 14.70
C LEU A 9 -18.31 1.87 14.67
N ARG A 10 -17.21 2.33 15.28
CA ARG A 10 -16.84 3.75 15.42
C ARG A 10 -15.44 4.11 14.88
N SER A 11 -14.88 3.31 13.97
CA SER A 11 -13.57 3.62 13.39
C SER A 11 -13.66 4.76 12.36
N PRO A 12 -12.82 5.81 12.44
CA PRO A 12 -12.83 6.95 11.52
C PRO A 12 -12.35 6.64 10.10
N LYS A 13 -11.92 5.40 9.82
CA LYS A 13 -11.47 4.96 8.48
C LYS A 13 -12.62 4.77 7.47
N TRP A 14 -13.87 4.96 7.90
CA TRP A 14 -15.06 4.57 7.13
C TRP A 14 -15.47 5.57 6.03
N PHE A 15 -14.95 6.81 6.09
CA PHE A 15 -15.34 7.88 5.16
C PHE A 15 -14.75 7.75 3.75
N GLU A 16 -13.65 7.04 3.57
CA GLU A 16 -12.98 6.91 2.26
C GLU A 16 -13.66 5.86 1.35
N ALA A 17 -14.34 4.86 1.93
CA ALA A 17 -14.98 3.77 1.19
C ALA A 17 -16.21 4.19 0.37
N LEU A 18 -16.78 5.38 0.63
CA LEU A 18 -18.02 5.81 0.00
C LEU A 18 -17.85 6.37 -1.41
N ALA A 19 -16.70 6.97 -1.71
CA ALA A 19 -16.37 7.50 -3.04
C ALA A 19 -16.35 6.40 -4.13
N ILE A 20 -16.40 5.13 -3.72
CA ILE A 20 -16.28 3.93 -4.55
C ILE A 20 -17.65 3.44 -5.02
N VAL A 21 -18.73 3.63 -4.24
CA VAL A 21 -20.11 3.26 -4.62
C VAL A 21 -20.79 4.41 -5.36
N VAL A 22 -20.59 5.64 -4.88
CA VAL A 22 -21.07 6.87 -5.51
C VAL A 22 -19.96 7.91 -5.43
N ALA A 23 -19.52 8.39 -6.59
CA ALA A 23 -18.53 9.46 -6.64
C ALA A 23 -19.08 10.73 -5.96
N PRO A 24 -18.22 11.65 -5.47
CA PRO A 24 -18.66 12.85 -4.75
C PRO A 24 -19.68 13.73 -5.50
N ASN A 25 -19.74 13.61 -6.83
CA ASN A 25 -20.70 14.29 -7.71
C ASN A 25 -22.04 13.55 -7.88
N GLY A 26 -22.24 12.41 -7.22
CA GLY A 26 -23.43 11.56 -7.38
C GLY A 26 -23.34 10.55 -8.52
N GLU A 27 -22.27 10.58 -9.33
CA GLU A 27 -22.11 9.64 -10.43
C GLU A 27 -21.73 8.25 -9.93
N ARG A 28 -22.30 7.23 -10.57
CA ARG A 28 -22.01 5.84 -10.24
C ARG A 28 -20.91 5.28 -11.14
N PRO A 29 -19.95 4.50 -10.61
CA PRO A 29 -18.91 3.88 -11.43
C PRO A 29 -19.49 2.97 -12.52
N HIS A 30 -18.85 2.94 -13.70
CA HIS A 30 -19.18 2.02 -14.79
C HIS A 30 -18.87 0.56 -14.43
N LEU A 31 -19.63 -0.38 -15.00
CA LEU A 31 -19.61 -1.81 -14.66
C LEU A 31 -18.77 -2.69 -15.60
N ASP A 32 -18.22 -2.14 -16.68
CA ASP A 32 -17.65 -2.92 -17.80
C ASP A 32 -16.56 -3.93 -17.37
N GLU A 33 -15.78 -3.57 -16.36
CA GLU A 33 -14.70 -4.41 -15.81
C GLU A 33 -15.12 -5.21 -14.57
N CYS A 34 -16.30 -4.99 -13.98
CA CYS A 34 -16.65 -5.60 -12.69
C CYS A 34 -16.90 -7.12 -12.79
N VAL A 35 -16.79 -7.85 -11.69
CA VAL A 35 -17.26 -9.24 -11.49
C VAL A 35 -18.28 -9.27 -10.36
N ALA A 36 -19.28 -10.16 -10.45
CA ALA A 36 -20.29 -10.36 -9.42
C ALA A 36 -19.91 -11.52 -8.48
N ARG A 37 -20.07 -11.34 -7.17
CA ARG A 37 -19.92 -12.40 -6.17
C ARG A 37 -21.11 -12.44 -5.22
N MET A 38 -21.37 -13.62 -4.68
CA MET A 38 -22.22 -13.81 -3.51
C MET A 38 -21.39 -13.64 -2.25
N VAL A 39 -21.71 -12.65 -1.42
CA VAL A 39 -21.08 -12.37 -0.14
C VAL A 39 -22.05 -12.73 0.97
N THR A 40 -21.59 -13.48 1.98
CA THR A 40 -22.37 -13.77 3.18
C THR A 40 -21.80 -12.98 4.35
N ILE A 41 -22.64 -12.15 4.97
CA ILE A 41 -22.32 -11.39 6.18
C ILE A 41 -22.98 -12.08 7.37
N GLY A 42 -22.29 -12.17 8.50
CA GLY A 42 -22.86 -12.62 9.74
C GLY A 42 -22.67 -11.64 10.89
N ALA A 43 -23.29 -11.97 12.02
CA ALA A 43 -23.04 -11.33 13.31
C ALA A 43 -22.82 -12.43 14.35
N GLY A 44 -21.61 -12.51 14.91
CA GLY A 44 -21.25 -13.53 15.90
C GLY A 44 -21.31 -14.98 15.38
N GLY A 45 -21.10 -15.20 14.07
CA GLY A 45 -20.95 -16.52 13.45
C GLY A 45 -22.21 -17.32 13.10
N ASP A 46 -23.42 -16.93 13.49
CA ASP A 46 -24.61 -17.80 13.39
C ASP A 46 -25.75 -17.28 12.48
N GLU A 47 -26.02 -15.97 12.48
CA GLU A 47 -27.03 -15.37 11.61
C GLU A 47 -26.34 -14.91 10.31
N VAL A 48 -26.99 -15.07 9.15
CA VAL A 48 -26.38 -14.74 7.86
C VAL A 48 -27.29 -13.90 6.96
N LEU A 49 -26.71 -12.87 6.32
CA LEU A 49 -27.29 -12.07 5.24
C LEU A 49 -26.48 -12.32 3.97
N GLN A 50 -27.17 -12.57 2.86
CA GLN A 50 -26.51 -12.74 1.55
C GLN A 50 -26.65 -11.46 0.72
N LEU A 51 -25.53 -11.04 0.13
CA LEU A 51 -25.44 -9.89 -0.75
C LEU A 51 -24.87 -10.32 -2.09
N VAL A 52 -25.42 -9.79 -3.18
CA VAL A 52 -24.72 -9.76 -4.46
C VAL A 52 -23.94 -8.47 -4.56
N VAL A 53 -22.65 -8.60 -4.85
CA VAL A 53 -21.72 -7.48 -4.90
C VAL A 53 -20.97 -7.50 -6.22
N LEU A 54 -20.89 -6.33 -6.87
CA LEU A 54 -20.15 -6.12 -8.12
C LEU A 54 -18.90 -5.29 -7.82
N GLY A 55 -17.71 -5.81 -8.12
CA GLY A 55 -16.44 -5.11 -7.89
C GLY A 55 -15.40 -5.43 -8.96
N ARG A 56 -14.31 -4.66 -9.09
CA ARG A 56 -13.33 -4.87 -10.17
C ARG A 56 -12.38 -6.05 -9.86
N PRO A 57 -12.07 -6.90 -10.85
CA PRO A 57 -10.98 -7.85 -10.77
C PRO A 57 -9.65 -7.08 -10.81
N GLY A 58 -8.80 -7.28 -9.82
CA GLY A 58 -7.56 -6.55 -9.62
C GLY A 58 -7.58 -5.53 -8.49
N ASP A 59 -8.77 -5.16 -7.97
CA ASP A 59 -8.84 -4.40 -6.71
C ASP A 59 -8.20 -5.22 -5.59
N ARG A 60 -7.55 -4.55 -4.62
CA ARG A 60 -6.73 -5.17 -3.55
C ARG A 60 -7.38 -6.40 -2.92
N LEU A 61 -8.70 -6.35 -2.67
CA LEU A 61 -9.48 -7.49 -2.15
C LEU A 61 -9.45 -8.74 -3.06
N THR A 62 -9.54 -8.58 -4.38
CA THR A 62 -9.49 -9.73 -5.32
C THR A 62 -8.09 -10.32 -5.47
N GLN A 63 -7.04 -9.56 -5.13
CA GLN A 63 -5.67 -10.07 -5.08
C GLN A 63 -5.38 -10.79 -3.75
N GLU A 64 -5.93 -10.30 -2.64
CA GLU A 64 -5.74 -10.87 -1.30
C GLU A 64 -6.66 -12.09 -1.05
N CYS A 65 -7.84 -12.14 -1.69
CA CYS A 65 -8.80 -13.23 -1.58
C CYS A 65 -9.06 -13.89 -2.96
N PRO A 66 -8.23 -14.88 -3.37
CA PRO A 66 -8.45 -15.64 -4.60
C PRO A 66 -9.82 -16.34 -4.59
N LEU A 67 -10.34 -16.62 -5.78
CA LEU A 67 -11.75 -16.94 -6.12
C LEU A 67 -12.43 -18.09 -5.33
N GLU A 68 -11.71 -18.83 -4.47
CA GLU A 68 -12.17 -20.09 -3.87
C GLU A 68 -11.78 -20.32 -2.39
N SER A 69 -11.12 -19.36 -1.71
CA SER A 69 -10.74 -19.55 -0.30
C SER A 69 -11.74 -18.93 0.69
N GLU A 70 -11.93 -19.59 1.84
CA GLU A 70 -12.61 -19.02 3.02
C GLU A 70 -11.84 -17.77 3.48
N CYS A 71 -12.16 -16.61 2.88
CA CYS A 71 -11.46 -15.37 3.17
C CYS A 71 -12.21 -14.60 4.25
N PRO A 72 -11.65 -14.43 5.47
CA PRO A 72 -12.20 -13.55 6.47
C PRO A 72 -11.93 -12.11 6.01
N LEU A 73 -12.91 -11.53 5.32
CA LEU A 73 -12.87 -10.13 4.92
C LEU A 73 -13.33 -9.27 6.09
N GLU A 74 -12.57 -8.22 6.41
CA GLU A 74 -13.07 -7.18 7.29
C GLU A 74 -14.30 -6.54 6.64
N PHE A 75 -15.35 -6.28 7.43
CA PHE A 75 -16.60 -5.72 6.93
C PHE A 75 -16.42 -4.36 6.23
N ALA A 76 -15.42 -3.57 6.63
CA ALA A 76 -15.05 -2.32 5.95
C ALA A 76 -14.54 -2.56 4.51
N GLY A 77 -13.74 -3.62 4.29
CA GLY A 77 -13.22 -3.97 2.97
C GLY A 77 -14.32 -4.35 1.97
N LEU A 78 -15.49 -4.77 2.45
CA LEU A 78 -16.66 -4.99 1.60
C LEU A 78 -17.05 -3.71 0.85
N PHE A 79 -17.12 -2.57 1.55
CA PHE A 79 -17.53 -1.30 0.93
C PHE A 79 -16.46 -0.75 -0.03
N GLU A 80 -15.18 -0.97 0.27
CA GLU A 80 -14.08 -0.56 -0.62
C GLU A 80 -14.06 -1.34 -1.94
N TRP A 81 -14.46 -2.61 -1.91
CA TRP A 81 -14.52 -3.43 -3.12
C TRP A 81 -15.80 -3.21 -3.94
N SER A 82 -16.90 -2.88 -3.26
CA SER A 82 -18.23 -2.83 -3.86
C SER A 82 -18.43 -1.58 -4.71
N ARG A 83 -18.79 -1.76 -5.99
CA ARG A 83 -19.30 -0.69 -6.86
C ARG A 83 -20.83 -0.67 -6.88
N ARG A 84 -21.44 -1.83 -6.69
CA ARG A 84 -22.89 -2.05 -6.55
C ARG A 84 -23.14 -3.16 -5.56
N MET A 85 -24.26 -3.08 -4.84
CA MET A 85 -24.67 -4.11 -3.89
C MET A 85 -26.19 -4.30 -3.95
N LEU A 86 -26.63 -5.54 -3.75
CA LEU A 86 -28.04 -5.90 -3.62
C LEU A 86 -28.18 -6.96 -2.53
N VAL A 87 -29.12 -6.77 -1.61
CA VAL A 87 -29.52 -7.82 -0.67
C VAL A 87 -30.23 -8.94 -1.44
N TYR A 88 -29.68 -10.14 -1.36
CA TYR A 88 -30.20 -11.31 -2.06
C TYR A 88 -31.20 -12.06 -1.19
N HIS A 89 -32.37 -12.34 -1.75
CA HIS A 89 -33.36 -13.24 -1.17
C HIS A 89 -33.63 -14.38 -2.14
N GLU A 90 -33.53 -15.61 -1.64
CA GLU A 90 -33.94 -16.80 -2.40
C GLU A 90 -35.47 -16.78 -2.58
N ALA A 91 -35.96 -17.12 -3.76
CA ALA A 91 -37.39 -17.02 -4.09
C ALA A 91 -38.32 -17.81 -3.13
N ASN A 92 -37.79 -18.84 -2.47
CA ASN A 92 -38.50 -19.70 -1.53
C ASN A 92 -37.85 -19.71 -0.13
N GLU A 93 -37.21 -18.60 0.27
CA GLU A 93 -36.51 -18.50 1.55
C GLU A 93 -37.45 -18.85 2.74
N PRO A 94 -37.08 -19.78 3.65
CA PRO A 94 -37.92 -20.15 4.77
C PRO A 94 -38.22 -18.93 5.67
N PRO A 95 -39.43 -18.78 6.21
CA PRO A 95 -39.79 -17.64 7.07
C PRO A 95 -38.83 -17.42 8.27
N LYS A 96 -38.21 -18.51 8.75
CA LYS A 96 -37.22 -18.47 9.84
C LYS A 96 -35.89 -17.82 9.38
N SER A 97 -35.47 -18.06 8.14
CA SER A 97 -34.27 -17.44 7.56
C SER A 97 -34.52 -15.95 7.32
N ILE A 98 -35.70 -15.59 6.77
CA ILE A 98 -36.13 -14.18 6.62
C ILE A 98 -36.14 -13.44 7.96
N ALA A 99 -36.55 -14.09 9.05
CA ALA A 99 -36.57 -13.45 10.38
C ALA A 99 -35.16 -13.24 10.95
N ALA A 100 -34.23 -14.17 10.71
CA ALA A 100 -32.83 -14.05 11.13
C ALA A 100 -32.08 -13.01 10.29
N SER A 101 -32.28 -13.02 8.96
CA SER A 101 -31.65 -12.06 8.06
C SER A 101 -32.12 -10.63 8.31
N LYS A 102 -33.38 -10.41 8.71
CA LYS A 102 -33.90 -9.08 9.07
C LYS A 102 -33.11 -8.36 10.17
N TYR A 103 -32.58 -9.10 11.15
CA TYR A 103 -31.79 -8.48 12.22
C TYR A 103 -30.46 -7.97 11.69
N ILE A 104 -29.73 -8.80 10.94
CA ILE A 104 -28.47 -8.42 10.28
C ILE A 104 -28.70 -7.36 9.22
N GLU A 105 -29.80 -7.44 8.47
CA GLU A 105 -30.20 -6.43 7.49
C GLU A 105 -30.41 -5.07 8.16
N GLY A 106 -30.99 -5.03 9.37
CA GLY A 106 -31.11 -3.82 10.18
C GLY A 106 -29.76 -3.25 10.61
N MET A 107 -28.85 -4.10 11.09
CA MET A 107 -27.48 -3.68 11.44
C MET A 107 -26.70 -3.18 10.20
N PHE A 108 -26.87 -3.86 9.06
CA PHE A 108 -26.26 -3.48 7.79
C PHE A 108 -26.83 -2.15 7.29
N ALA A 109 -28.14 -1.94 7.40
CA ALA A 109 -28.81 -0.68 7.12
C ALA A 109 -28.29 0.45 8.01
N ASP A 110 -28.18 0.24 9.32
CA ASP A 110 -27.63 1.26 10.24
C ASP A 110 -26.18 1.62 9.89
N ALA A 111 -25.36 0.61 9.59
CA ALA A 111 -23.99 0.83 9.14
C ALA A 111 -23.96 1.63 7.83
N LEU A 112 -24.78 1.29 6.85
CA LEU A 112 -24.87 2.00 5.57
C LEU A 112 -25.38 3.45 5.75
N LYS A 113 -26.36 3.67 6.62
CA LYS A 113 -26.91 4.99 6.92
C LYS A 113 -25.86 5.89 7.55
N MET A 114 -25.06 5.37 8.48
CA MET A 114 -23.94 6.10 9.06
C MET A 114 -22.90 6.47 7.99
N HIS A 115 -22.67 5.60 7.00
CA HIS A 115 -21.79 5.94 5.87
C HIS A 115 -22.41 7.08 5.05
N LEU A 116 -23.66 6.94 4.60
CA LEU A 116 -24.31 7.87 3.67
C LEU A 116 -24.65 9.26 4.27
N GLN A 117 -24.42 9.49 5.57
CA GLN A 117 -24.83 10.71 6.27
C GLN A 117 -24.22 12.01 5.69
N TYR A 118 -23.10 11.92 4.96
CA TYR A 118 -22.45 13.07 4.31
C TYR A 118 -22.73 13.17 2.80
N SER A 119 -23.44 12.20 2.23
CA SER A 119 -23.86 12.21 0.83
C SER A 119 -25.12 13.05 0.64
N GLY A 120 -25.34 13.54 -0.59
CA GLY A 120 -26.60 14.21 -0.93
C GLY A 120 -27.81 13.28 -0.69
N ALA A 121 -28.94 13.83 -0.23
CA ALA A 121 -30.15 13.03 0.08
C ALA A 121 -30.64 12.20 -1.11
N SER A 122 -30.53 12.73 -2.34
CA SER A 122 -30.91 11.99 -3.57
C SER A 122 -30.02 10.76 -3.79
N ALA A 123 -28.71 10.91 -3.69
CA ALA A 123 -27.76 9.80 -3.85
C ALA A 123 -27.96 8.73 -2.77
N THR A 124 -28.23 9.16 -1.54
CA THR A 124 -28.55 8.28 -0.42
C THR A 124 -29.78 7.43 -0.72
N ASP A 125 -30.88 8.05 -1.15
CA ASP A 125 -32.13 7.36 -1.48
C ASP A 125 -31.96 6.39 -2.65
N GLU A 126 -31.17 6.75 -3.67
CA GLU A 126 -30.93 5.88 -4.82
C GLU A 126 -30.04 4.68 -4.48
N VAL A 127 -29.01 4.85 -3.63
CA VAL A 127 -28.18 3.73 -3.14
C VAL A 127 -29.00 2.83 -2.25
N TRP A 128 -29.82 3.41 -1.38
CA TRP A 128 -30.72 2.66 -0.50
C TRP A 128 -31.71 1.81 -1.29
N LEU A 129 -32.31 2.41 -2.33
CA LEU A 129 -33.25 1.73 -3.21
C LEU A 129 -32.58 0.61 -4.00
N GLU A 130 -31.33 0.79 -4.44
CA GLU A 130 -30.57 -0.27 -5.09
C GLU A 130 -30.32 -1.46 -4.16
N ILE A 131 -29.80 -1.19 -2.94
CA ILE A 131 -29.36 -2.23 -2.02
C ILE A 131 -30.53 -3.03 -1.43
N PHE A 132 -31.57 -2.35 -0.98
CA PHE A 132 -32.68 -2.98 -0.25
C PHE A 132 -33.96 -3.10 -1.07
N ASN A 133 -33.97 -2.64 -2.32
CA ASN A 133 -35.17 -2.57 -3.16
C ASN A 133 -36.36 -1.85 -2.49
N ARG A 134 -36.08 -0.89 -1.60
CA ARG A 134 -37.05 -0.05 -0.89
C ARG A 134 -36.52 1.36 -0.70
N ARG A 135 -37.39 2.36 -0.56
CA ARG A 135 -36.94 3.74 -0.30
C ARG A 135 -36.64 3.93 1.18
N LEU A 136 -35.59 4.71 1.51
CA LEU A 136 -35.23 5.04 2.90
C LEU A 136 -36.41 5.64 3.69
N SER A 137 -37.22 6.48 3.03
CA SER A 137 -38.43 7.07 3.64
C SER A 137 -39.47 6.04 4.12
N GLN A 138 -39.49 4.83 3.54
CA GLN A 138 -40.42 3.76 3.91
C GLN A 138 -39.95 2.94 5.13
N GLU A 139 -38.71 3.15 5.57
CA GLU A 139 -38.07 2.34 6.62
C GLU A 139 -38.51 2.67 8.04
N HIS A 140 -39.24 3.77 8.24
CA HIS A 140 -39.87 4.14 9.52
C HIS A 140 -40.87 3.10 10.08
N SER A 141 -41.03 1.96 9.42
CA SER A 141 -41.88 0.84 9.83
C SER A 141 -41.12 -0.34 10.44
N VAL A 142 -39.79 -0.39 10.34
CA VAL A 142 -38.98 -1.43 11.01
C VAL A 142 -38.43 -0.86 12.32
N ASN A 143 -39.33 -0.66 13.28
CA ASN A 143 -38.93 -0.50 14.67
C ASN A 143 -38.34 -1.85 15.12
N VAL A 144 -37.04 -2.06 14.88
CA VAL A 144 -36.28 -2.96 15.74
C VAL A 144 -36.28 -2.25 17.09
N GLU A 145 -37.28 -2.51 17.93
CA GLU A 145 -37.23 -2.06 19.32
C GLU A 145 -35.86 -2.50 19.83
N PRO A 146 -34.94 -1.56 20.16
CA PRO A 146 -33.63 -1.92 20.65
C PRO A 146 -33.92 -2.80 21.85
N ARG A 147 -33.58 -4.10 21.75
CA ARG A 147 -33.78 -5.03 22.85
C ARG A 147 -33.16 -4.32 24.05
N THR A 148 -33.99 -3.96 25.02
CA THR A 148 -33.52 -3.32 26.25
C THR A 148 -32.76 -4.39 27.01
N PHE A 149 -31.49 -4.57 26.66
CA PHE A 149 -30.59 -5.47 27.34
C PHE A 149 -30.39 -4.90 28.75
N ARG A 150 -30.60 -5.76 29.75
CA ARG A 150 -30.38 -5.39 31.16
C ARG A 150 -28.91 -5.04 31.34
N TYR A 151 -28.69 -3.96 32.05
CA TYR A 151 -27.42 -3.25 32.32
C TYR A 151 -26.30 -4.08 33.01
N ASP A 152 -26.47 -5.39 33.22
CA ASP A 152 -25.58 -6.21 34.06
C ASP A 152 -24.83 -7.34 33.32
N ASP A 153 -25.13 -7.62 32.04
CA ASP A 153 -24.38 -8.60 31.26
C ASP A 153 -23.42 -7.89 30.29
N VAL A 154 -22.12 -8.19 30.45
CA VAL A 154 -20.99 -7.70 29.65
C VAL A 154 -21.38 -7.62 28.16
N GLU A 155 -21.49 -6.40 27.65
CA GLU A 155 -21.85 -6.08 26.26
C GLU A 155 -20.91 -6.80 25.29
N CYS A 156 -21.37 -7.92 24.74
CA CYS A 156 -20.80 -8.43 23.51
C CYS A 156 -21.42 -7.59 22.38
N GLU A 157 -20.79 -6.46 22.05
CA GLU A 157 -21.08 -5.76 20.80
C GLU A 157 -20.95 -6.78 19.66
N MET A 158 -22.09 -7.16 19.09
CA MET A 158 -22.10 -8.02 17.90
C MET A 158 -21.64 -7.15 16.73
N GLU A 159 -20.48 -7.48 16.17
CA GLU A 159 -19.94 -6.82 14.99
C GLU A 159 -20.37 -7.60 13.73
N LEU A 160 -20.64 -6.88 12.64
CA LEU A 160 -20.84 -7.48 11.34
C LEU A 160 -19.50 -8.00 10.81
N GLU A 161 -19.48 -9.25 10.33
CA GLU A 161 -18.30 -9.88 9.74
C GLU A 161 -18.65 -10.49 8.38
N VAL A 162 -17.73 -10.45 7.42
CA VAL A 162 -17.91 -11.18 6.16
C VAL A 162 -17.45 -12.61 6.38
N LEU A 163 -18.41 -13.53 6.32
CA LEU A 163 -18.16 -14.96 6.54
C LEU A 163 -17.58 -15.63 5.29
N CYS A 164 -18.08 -15.26 4.10
CA CYS A 164 -17.56 -15.78 2.84
C CYS A 164 -17.86 -14.86 1.66
N ALA A 165 -17.06 -14.95 0.61
CA ALA A 165 -17.33 -14.37 -0.71
C ALA A 165 -17.02 -15.41 -1.79
N ARG A 166 -17.98 -15.74 -2.66
CA ARG A 166 -17.83 -16.77 -3.71
C ARG A 166 -18.46 -16.36 -5.03
N MET A 167 -18.13 -17.07 -6.10
CA MET A 167 -18.79 -16.90 -7.40
C MET A 167 -20.28 -17.29 -7.34
N LEU A 168 -21.05 -16.72 -8.28
CA LEU A 168 -22.47 -17.04 -8.43
C LEU A 168 -22.63 -18.44 -9.04
N THR A 169 -23.56 -19.22 -8.50
CA THR A 169 -24.01 -20.46 -9.13
C THR A 169 -24.94 -20.15 -10.31
N PRO A 170 -25.10 -21.07 -11.29
CA PRO A 170 -26.07 -20.89 -12.38
C PRO A 170 -27.50 -20.64 -11.89
N ALA A 171 -27.91 -21.32 -10.81
CA ALA A 171 -29.23 -21.14 -10.21
C ALA A 171 -29.41 -19.74 -9.60
N GLU A 172 -28.41 -19.22 -8.90
CA GLU A 172 -28.44 -17.86 -8.34
C GLU A 172 -28.45 -16.81 -9.45
N ARG A 173 -27.65 -16.99 -10.51
CA ARG A 173 -27.69 -16.12 -11.70
C ARG A 173 -29.10 -16.01 -12.26
N ASP A 174 -29.77 -17.15 -12.43
CA ASP A 174 -31.12 -17.18 -12.99
C ASP A 174 -32.16 -16.54 -12.05
N GLN A 175 -32.01 -16.73 -10.74
CA GLN A 175 -32.86 -16.09 -9.72
C GLN A 175 -32.62 -14.59 -9.57
N LEU A 176 -31.41 -14.10 -9.89
CA LEU A 176 -31.06 -12.69 -9.83
C LEU A 176 -31.61 -11.89 -11.00
N ARG A 177 -31.82 -12.52 -12.16
CA ARG A 177 -32.32 -11.86 -13.38
C ARG A 177 -33.52 -10.93 -13.17
N PRO A 178 -34.58 -11.31 -12.43
CA PRO A 178 -35.71 -10.40 -12.17
C PRO A 178 -35.47 -9.39 -11.05
N GLN A 179 -34.37 -9.51 -10.28
CA GLN A 179 -34.09 -8.68 -9.09
C GLN A 179 -33.11 -7.54 -9.38
N VAL A 180 -32.30 -7.66 -10.43
CA VAL A 180 -31.26 -6.68 -10.77
C VAL A 180 -31.64 -5.80 -11.96
N PRO A 181 -31.13 -4.57 -12.05
CA PRO A 181 -31.17 -3.75 -13.26
C PRO A 181 -30.56 -4.44 -14.50
N GLU A 182 -31.01 -4.09 -15.71
CA GLU A 182 -30.55 -4.71 -16.97
C GLU A 182 -29.04 -4.53 -17.22
N ASP A 183 -28.44 -3.42 -16.76
CA ASP A 183 -27.01 -3.11 -16.92
C ASP A 183 -26.10 -4.00 -16.06
N TRP A 184 -26.62 -4.66 -15.02
CA TRP A 184 -25.85 -5.62 -14.22
C TRP A 184 -25.71 -6.97 -14.92
N TRP A 185 -26.64 -7.28 -15.83
CA TRP A 185 -26.75 -8.60 -16.42
C TRP A 185 -25.48 -9.07 -17.17
N PRO A 186 -24.78 -8.23 -17.96
CA PRO A 186 -23.50 -8.62 -18.56
C PRO A 186 -22.46 -9.04 -17.52
N VAL A 187 -22.42 -8.34 -16.38
CA VAL A 187 -21.48 -8.63 -15.28
C VAL A 187 -21.86 -9.91 -14.54
N ILE A 188 -23.14 -10.11 -14.25
CA ILE A 188 -23.62 -11.33 -13.59
C ILE A 188 -23.42 -12.54 -14.48
N ASN A 189 -23.72 -12.44 -15.78
CA ASN A 189 -23.62 -13.56 -16.70
C ASN A 189 -22.17 -14.02 -16.93
N LYS A 190 -21.20 -13.09 -16.94
CA LYS A 190 -19.76 -13.43 -17.03
C LYS A 190 -19.16 -13.93 -15.71
N SER A 191 -19.88 -13.82 -14.59
CA SER A 191 -19.39 -14.16 -13.25
C SER A 191 -19.97 -15.47 -12.70
N VAL A 192 -20.56 -16.29 -13.57
CA VAL A 192 -21.00 -17.64 -13.22
C VAL A 192 -19.87 -18.61 -13.53
N PHE A 193 -19.66 -19.57 -12.64
CA PHE A 193 -18.76 -20.69 -12.91
C PHE A 193 -19.28 -21.44 -14.15
N ALA A 194 -18.50 -21.49 -15.22
CA ALA A 194 -18.80 -22.40 -16.30
C ALA A 194 -18.56 -23.81 -15.75
N ASP A 195 -19.62 -24.60 -15.60
CA ASP A 195 -19.51 -26.05 -15.40
C ASP A 195 -18.96 -26.67 -16.70
N GLU A 196 -17.75 -26.28 -17.08
CA GLU A 196 -17.09 -26.69 -18.31
C GLU A 196 -16.16 -27.86 -17.96
N TYR A 197 -16.51 -29.04 -18.49
CA TYR A 197 -15.71 -30.26 -18.52
C TYR A 197 -15.60 -31.11 -17.23
N SER A 198 -16.69 -31.81 -16.88
CA SER A 198 -16.57 -33.06 -16.09
C SER A 198 -17.27 -34.28 -16.71
N ASP A 199 -17.78 -34.17 -17.94
CA ASP A 199 -18.23 -35.33 -18.70
C ASP A 199 -17.13 -35.81 -19.65
N GLU A 200 -16.84 -37.11 -19.60
CA GLU A 200 -15.97 -37.89 -20.51
C GLU A 200 -14.53 -38.22 -20.04
N TYR A 201 -14.35 -38.66 -18.79
CA TYR A 201 -13.41 -39.76 -18.48
C TYR A 201 -13.77 -40.44 -17.15
N SER A 202 -14.87 -41.20 -17.13
CA SER A 202 -15.23 -42.06 -16.00
C SER A 202 -14.67 -43.46 -16.25
N ASP A 203 -13.43 -43.68 -15.80
CA ASP A 203 -12.89 -45.03 -15.55
C ASP A 203 -12.59 -45.16 -14.04
N GLY A 204 -13.58 -45.69 -13.32
CA GLY A 204 -13.47 -46.42 -12.06
C GLY A 204 -12.46 -45.97 -11.01
N TYR A 205 -12.80 -44.93 -10.23
CA TYR A 205 -12.31 -44.78 -8.85
C TYR A 205 -13.48 -44.38 -7.92
N PRO A 206 -13.65 -45.03 -6.76
CA PRO A 206 -14.75 -44.73 -5.86
C PRO A 206 -14.48 -43.45 -5.05
N ASP A 207 -15.45 -42.53 -5.10
CA ASP A 207 -15.82 -41.49 -4.14
C ASP A 207 -14.70 -40.59 -3.58
N ALA A 208 -14.30 -39.58 -4.36
CA ALA A 208 -13.75 -38.34 -3.83
C ALA A 208 -14.86 -37.28 -3.74
N VAL A 209 -15.34 -37.01 -2.52
CA VAL A 209 -16.30 -35.95 -2.20
C VAL A 209 -15.62 -34.58 -2.38
N TYR A 210 -16.10 -33.76 -3.32
CA TYR A 210 -15.68 -32.37 -3.50
C TYR A 210 -16.09 -31.51 -2.28
N PRO A 211 -15.14 -30.84 -1.58
CA PRO A 211 -15.46 -29.93 -0.48
C PRO A 211 -15.51 -28.49 -1.03
N GLY A 212 -16.61 -28.10 -1.68
CA GLY A 212 -16.81 -26.74 -2.23
C GLY A 212 -17.99 -25.95 -1.63
N GLY A 213 -18.73 -26.52 -0.68
CA GLY A 213 -19.85 -25.82 -0.03
C GLY A 213 -19.41 -25.17 1.27
N CYS A 214 -19.85 -23.93 1.53
CA CYS A 214 -19.89 -23.35 2.87
C CYS A 214 -20.80 -24.24 3.74
N GLN A 215 -20.26 -25.29 4.35
CA GLN A 215 -21.07 -26.22 5.12
C GLN A 215 -21.51 -25.54 6.42
N HIS A 216 -22.82 -25.45 6.60
CA HIS A 216 -23.50 -25.07 7.83
C HIS A 216 -23.12 -26.04 8.98
N TRP A 217 -22.10 -25.71 9.76
CA TRP A 217 -21.61 -26.55 10.87
C TRP A 217 -22.53 -26.46 12.09
N SER A 218 -23.31 -27.51 12.37
CA SER A 218 -24.07 -27.60 13.63
C SER A 218 -23.17 -28.01 14.80
N TRP A 219 -22.83 -27.07 15.69
CA TRP A 219 -22.09 -27.39 16.93
C TRP A 219 -23.01 -27.99 17.99
N LYS A 220 -22.75 -29.23 18.42
CA LYS A 220 -23.16 -29.75 19.73
C LYS A 220 -21.93 -29.95 20.60
N MET A 221 -21.85 -29.19 21.69
CA MET A 221 -20.81 -29.32 22.72
C MET A 221 -20.73 -30.76 23.27
N LYS A 222 -19.51 -31.29 23.42
CA LYS A 222 -19.21 -32.42 24.30
C LYS A 222 -18.54 -31.91 25.58
N LEU A 223 -19.22 -32.13 26.71
CA LEU A 223 -18.66 -32.11 28.05
C LEU A 223 -17.58 -33.20 28.17
N GLY A 224 -16.34 -32.79 28.45
CA GLY A 224 -15.24 -33.69 28.78
C GLY A 224 -15.19 -33.99 30.28
N THR A 225 -15.73 -35.13 30.67
CA THR A 225 -15.49 -35.77 31.97
C THR A 225 -14.04 -36.23 32.08
N GLY A 226 -13.41 -35.94 33.22
CA GLY A 226 -12.06 -36.39 33.53
C GLY A 226 -11.98 -37.89 33.84
N LEU A 227 -10.78 -38.45 33.65
CA LEU A 227 -10.31 -39.65 34.34
C LEU A 227 -8.81 -39.53 34.57
N ALA A 228 -8.43 -39.72 35.83
CA ALA A 228 -7.08 -39.95 36.30
C ALA A 228 -6.70 -41.41 36.09
N VAL A 229 -5.46 -41.71 35.68
CA VAL A 229 -4.73 -42.93 36.10
C VAL A 229 -3.24 -42.62 36.21
N SER A 230 -2.69 -43.08 37.32
CA SER A 230 -1.34 -43.02 37.87
C SER A 230 -0.28 -43.88 37.16
N GLY A 231 0.96 -43.37 37.11
CA GLY A 231 2.18 -44.00 37.67
C GLY A 231 2.86 -45.18 36.95
N VAL A 232 4.17 -45.05 36.69
CA VAL A 232 5.30 -45.87 37.22
C VAL A 232 6.53 -45.90 36.28
N ILE A 233 7.62 -45.25 36.75
CA ILE A 233 9.05 -45.65 36.85
C ILE A 233 9.89 -46.08 35.61
N GLY A 234 11.05 -45.43 35.50
CA GLY A 234 12.37 -45.98 35.08
C GLY A 234 12.89 -45.40 33.76
N GLY A 235 14.00 -44.68 33.63
CA GLY A 235 15.22 -44.55 34.43
C GLY A 235 16.40 -45.27 33.74
N ALA A 236 17.20 -44.57 32.93
CA ALA A 236 18.64 -44.84 32.75
C ALA A 236 19.33 -43.80 31.84
N ILE A 237 20.46 -43.34 32.36
CA ILE A 237 21.50 -42.46 31.80
C ILE A 237 22.30 -43.21 30.70
N TRP A 238 22.88 -42.50 29.72
CA TRP A 238 24.32 -42.57 29.39
C TRP A 238 24.70 -41.51 28.35
N ALA A 239 25.61 -40.63 28.78
CA ALA A 239 26.36 -39.70 27.96
C ALA A 239 27.53 -40.43 27.26
N GLY A 240 27.94 -39.97 26.08
CA GLY A 240 29.09 -40.55 25.38
C GLY A 240 29.57 -39.67 24.24
N LEU A 241 30.61 -38.89 24.53
CA LEU A 241 31.32 -37.95 23.67
C LEU A 241 32.03 -38.61 22.46
N HIS A 242 32.04 -37.86 21.35
CA HIS A 242 33.19 -37.44 20.53
C HIS A 242 34.26 -38.43 19.97
N TRP A 243 34.65 -38.06 18.73
CA TRP A 243 35.94 -38.21 18.03
C TRP A 243 36.11 -39.35 17.02
N GLY A 244 36.58 -38.98 15.83
CA GLY A 244 37.27 -39.91 14.92
C GLY A 244 37.17 -39.60 13.43
N LEU A 245 37.87 -38.56 12.96
CA LEU A 245 38.30 -38.43 11.55
C LEU A 245 39.06 -39.71 11.12
N PRO A 246 39.07 -40.12 9.82
CA PRO A 246 39.96 -39.46 8.85
C PRO A 246 39.47 -39.38 7.39
N LYS A 247 40.13 -38.43 6.70
CA LYS A 247 40.21 -38.27 5.25
C LYS A 247 40.60 -39.58 4.53
N SER A 248 40.06 -39.78 3.33
CA SER A 248 40.76 -40.48 2.25
C SER A 248 40.59 -39.71 0.95
N ASP A 249 41.73 -39.55 0.30
CA ASP A 249 42.01 -38.90 -0.96
C ASP A 249 41.50 -39.68 -2.19
N GLN A 250 41.35 -38.92 -3.28
CA GLN A 250 41.63 -39.26 -4.68
C GLN A 250 40.80 -40.34 -5.39
N GLY A 251 40.24 -39.93 -6.54
CA GLY A 251 40.25 -40.77 -7.73
C GLY A 251 38.98 -40.69 -8.58
N PRO A 252 39.07 -40.28 -9.86
CA PRO A 252 37.92 -40.03 -10.72
C PRO A 252 37.39 -41.31 -11.35
N SER A 253 36.11 -41.32 -11.73
CA SER A 253 35.59 -42.27 -12.70
C SER A 253 34.62 -41.57 -13.64
N THR A 254 35.00 -41.65 -14.90
CA THR A 254 34.33 -41.25 -16.13
C THR A 254 33.07 -42.06 -16.42
N LEU A 255 32.25 -41.48 -17.31
CA LEU A 255 31.42 -42.12 -18.34
C LEU A 255 30.00 -42.56 -17.97
N SER A 256 29.01 -41.88 -18.57
CA SER A 256 27.74 -42.39 -19.16
C SER A 256 27.08 -41.16 -19.83
N ASP A 257 27.21 -40.93 -21.14
CA ASP A 257 26.46 -41.50 -22.27
C ASP A 257 24.93 -41.52 -22.13
N GLY A 258 24.28 -40.86 -23.09
CA GLY A 258 22.86 -41.00 -23.49
C GLY A 258 21.85 -40.31 -22.56
N THR A 259 21.02 -39.37 -22.99
CA THR A 259 20.03 -39.61 -24.05
C THR A 259 19.41 -38.28 -24.49
N THR A 260 19.45 -38.00 -25.79
CA THR A 260 18.72 -36.93 -26.45
C THR A 260 17.23 -37.19 -26.34
N SER A 261 16.45 -36.25 -25.80
CA SER A 261 15.00 -36.22 -25.95
C SER A 261 14.60 -34.90 -26.59
N GLN A 262 14.26 -34.99 -27.88
CA GLN A 262 13.45 -34.00 -28.56
C GLN A 262 12.02 -34.08 -28.01
N SER A 263 11.46 -32.95 -27.61
CA SER A 263 10.02 -32.81 -27.43
C SER A 263 9.57 -31.50 -28.04
N THR A 264 8.76 -31.69 -29.08
CA THR A 264 8.03 -30.76 -29.92
C THR A 264 7.11 -29.84 -29.13
N LEU A 265 7.10 -28.56 -29.55
CA LEU A 265 6.10 -27.56 -29.21
C LEU A 265 4.69 -28.03 -29.62
N ASN A 266 3.70 -27.73 -28.78
CA ASN A 266 2.33 -27.48 -29.21
C ASN A 266 1.88 -26.17 -28.56
N ASP A 267 1.48 -25.22 -29.43
CA ASP A 267 0.94 -23.91 -29.11
C ASP A 267 -0.42 -24.01 -28.39
N GLY A 268 -0.61 -23.15 -27.38
CA GLY A 268 -1.88 -22.89 -26.73
C GLY A 268 -2.27 -21.42 -26.95
N THR A 269 -3.23 -21.21 -27.85
CA THR A 269 -3.81 -19.92 -28.23
C THR A 269 -4.52 -19.26 -27.06
N THR A 270 -4.17 -18.01 -26.71
CA THR A 270 -4.91 -17.21 -25.72
C THR A 270 -5.75 -16.16 -26.45
N SER A 271 -7.07 -16.25 -26.31
CA SER A 271 -8.03 -15.29 -26.85
C SER A 271 -8.08 -14.02 -25.98
N GLN A 272 -7.91 -12.84 -26.58
CA GLN A 272 -8.32 -11.57 -25.96
C GLN A 272 -9.32 -10.84 -26.85
N SER A 273 -10.45 -10.52 -26.24
CA SER A 273 -11.59 -9.81 -26.82
C SER A 273 -11.39 -8.30 -26.75
N THR A 274 -11.82 -7.70 -27.84
CA THR A 274 -11.85 -6.30 -28.25
C THR A 274 -12.72 -5.41 -27.34
N LEU A 275 -12.47 -4.09 -27.30
CA LEU A 275 -13.50 -3.07 -27.58
C LEU A 275 -12.93 -1.64 -27.74
N ASN A 276 -13.55 -0.93 -28.69
CA ASN A 276 -13.25 0.38 -29.26
C ASN A 276 -13.46 1.56 -28.30
N TYR A 277 -12.67 2.63 -28.48
CA TYR A 277 -13.01 3.99 -28.07
C TYR A 277 -13.29 4.85 -29.30
N ASP A 278 -14.46 5.51 -29.30
CA ASP A 278 -14.81 6.56 -30.23
C ASP A 278 -15.00 7.90 -29.50
N ALA A 279 -14.78 8.97 -30.26
CA ALA A 279 -14.29 10.26 -29.81
C ALA A 279 -15.32 11.27 -29.26
N SER A 280 -14.78 12.19 -28.46
CA SER A 280 -15.09 13.64 -28.37
C SER A 280 -16.49 14.12 -27.99
N SER A 281 -16.55 14.91 -26.92
CA SER A 281 -17.33 16.17 -26.93
C SER A 281 -16.83 17.13 -25.85
N GLN A 282 -16.40 18.31 -26.31
CA GLN A 282 -16.19 19.53 -25.53
C GLN A 282 -17.54 20.06 -25.01
N SER A 283 -17.59 20.58 -23.78
CA SER A 283 -18.58 21.58 -23.38
C SER A 283 -18.12 22.45 -22.20
N THR A 284 -17.67 23.65 -22.58
CA THR A 284 -18.04 24.97 -22.05
C THR A 284 -18.44 25.11 -20.58
N LEU A 285 -17.55 25.77 -19.82
CA LEU A 285 -17.85 26.47 -18.56
C LEU A 285 -19.00 27.48 -18.74
N ASN A 286 -19.92 27.52 -17.77
CA ASN A 286 -20.69 28.73 -17.45
C ASN A 286 -20.79 28.91 -15.93
N TYR A 287 -20.46 30.12 -15.50
CA TYR A 287 -20.47 30.61 -14.12
C TYR A 287 -21.85 31.10 -13.69
N ALA A 288 -22.00 31.18 -12.36
CA ALA A 288 -22.92 31.98 -11.56
C ALA A 288 -24.26 31.33 -11.15
N THR A 289 -24.43 31.15 -9.84
CA THR A 289 -25.53 31.76 -9.07
C THR A 289 -25.11 31.90 -7.60
N THR A 290 -25.07 33.14 -7.13
CA THR A 290 -24.82 33.55 -5.74
C THR A 290 -26.12 33.40 -4.94
N THR A 291 -26.10 32.60 -3.86
CA THR A 291 -27.15 32.64 -2.83
C THR A 291 -26.58 33.18 -1.53
N GLN A 292 -27.07 34.36 -1.15
CA GLN A 292 -26.87 35.00 0.14
C GLN A 292 -27.49 34.15 1.25
N SER A 293 -26.67 33.72 2.22
CA SER A 293 -27.13 33.26 3.52
C SER A 293 -26.82 34.34 4.57
N THR A 294 -27.87 34.73 5.27
CA THR A 294 -27.91 35.67 6.38
C THR A 294 -27.08 35.16 7.57
N PRO A 295 -26.24 36.00 8.21
CA PRO A 295 -25.47 35.58 9.38
C PRO A 295 -26.33 35.73 10.65
N ASN A 296 -26.73 34.60 11.24
CA ASN A 296 -27.22 34.59 12.62
C ASN A 296 -26.02 34.63 13.57
N SER A 297 -25.87 35.74 14.28
CA SER A 297 -24.91 35.95 15.35
C SER A 297 -25.27 35.10 16.58
N HIS A 298 -24.73 33.90 16.67
CA HIS A 298 -24.64 33.19 17.95
C HIS A 298 -23.36 33.62 18.67
N SER A 299 -23.53 34.07 19.91
CA SER A 299 -22.50 34.66 20.76
C SER A 299 -21.38 33.68 21.09
N ALA A 300 -20.14 34.07 20.79
CA ALA A 300 -18.89 33.31 20.98
C ALA A 300 -18.48 33.05 22.46
N SER A 301 -19.40 33.14 23.42
CA SER A 301 -19.08 33.03 24.85
C SER A 301 -19.42 31.67 25.49
N GLU A 302 -20.11 30.78 24.78
CA GLU A 302 -20.53 29.46 25.31
C GLU A 302 -19.63 28.30 24.83
N LEU A 303 -18.67 28.57 23.94
CA LEU A 303 -17.71 27.59 23.43
C LEU A 303 -16.44 27.41 24.30
N ALA A 304 -16.45 27.91 25.55
CA ALA A 304 -15.47 27.52 26.58
C ALA A 304 -15.77 26.10 27.10
N GLY A 305 -16.02 25.19 26.15
CA GLY A 305 -16.48 23.82 26.32
C GLY A 305 -15.41 22.98 27.00
N ARG A 306 -15.89 22.02 27.80
CA ARG A 306 -15.05 20.99 28.41
C ARG A 306 -14.13 20.40 27.36
N HIS A 307 -12.82 20.50 27.59
CA HIS A 307 -11.85 19.71 26.85
C HIS A 307 -12.25 18.24 27.01
N GLU A 308 -12.56 17.58 25.90
CA GLU A 308 -12.95 16.17 25.90
C GLU A 308 -11.72 15.34 26.29
N THR A 309 -11.82 14.60 27.38
CA THR A 309 -10.77 13.66 27.79
C THR A 309 -10.64 12.58 26.72
N LEU A 310 -9.42 12.14 26.40
CA LEU A 310 -9.21 11.06 25.41
C LEU A 310 -10.05 9.85 25.77
N SER A 311 -10.62 9.17 24.78
CA SER A 311 -11.34 7.91 25.01
C SER A 311 -10.39 6.82 25.50
N GLU A 312 -10.93 5.78 26.13
CA GLU A 312 -10.15 4.63 26.60
C GLU A 312 -9.45 3.89 25.45
N SER A 313 -10.10 3.79 24.28
CA SER A 313 -9.51 3.16 23.09
C SER A 313 -8.36 3.98 22.51
N THR A 314 -8.49 5.31 22.46
CA THR A 314 -7.39 6.20 22.05
C THR A 314 -6.25 6.10 23.05
N LEU A 315 -6.53 6.07 24.35
CA LEU A 315 -5.50 5.87 25.36
C LEU A 315 -4.78 4.53 25.18
N ALA A 316 -5.52 3.43 24.96
CA ALA A 316 -4.95 2.12 24.71
C ALA A 316 -4.04 2.08 23.46
N SER A 317 -4.38 2.82 22.40
CA SER A 317 -3.50 2.93 21.21
C SER A 317 -2.16 3.63 21.47
N LEU A 318 -2.06 4.42 22.56
CA LEU A 318 -0.81 5.05 22.98
C LEU A 318 0.04 4.15 23.88
N GLN A 319 -0.50 2.99 24.28
CA GLN A 319 0.17 2.06 25.18
C GLN A 319 1.37 1.40 24.48
N LEU A 320 2.49 1.33 25.20
CA LEU A 320 3.69 0.65 24.70
C LEU A 320 3.57 -0.87 24.88
N ALA A 321 4.30 -1.62 24.05
CA ALA A 321 4.50 -3.05 24.24
C ALA A 321 5.01 -3.36 25.65
N GLU A 322 4.51 -4.45 26.25
CA GLU A 322 4.73 -4.80 27.65
C GLU A 322 6.23 -4.91 28.00
N ASP A 323 7.03 -5.52 27.13
CA ASP A 323 8.47 -5.69 27.32
C ASP A 323 9.24 -4.36 27.31
N VAL A 324 8.81 -3.42 26.47
CA VAL A 324 9.37 -2.06 26.41
C VAL A 324 8.96 -1.31 27.67
N CYS A 325 7.69 -1.38 28.04
CA CYS A 325 7.18 -0.73 29.23
C CYS A 325 7.89 -1.20 30.51
N LYS A 326 8.07 -2.53 30.66
CA LYS A 326 8.77 -3.11 31.81
C LYS A 326 10.20 -2.61 31.92
N ARG A 327 10.96 -2.58 30.81
CA ARG A 327 12.34 -2.04 30.80
C ARG A 327 12.39 -0.56 31.17
N THR A 328 11.48 0.24 30.63
CA THR A 328 11.39 1.67 30.97
C THR A 328 11.00 1.87 32.44
N PHE A 329 10.08 1.06 32.96
CA PHE A 329 9.70 1.09 34.38
C PHE A 329 10.87 0.77 35.31
N GLU A 330 11.64 -0.28 35.03
CA GLU A 330 12.81 -0.63 35.83
C GLU A 330 13.83 0.54 35.88
N ALA A 331 14.04 1.22 34.76
CA ALA A 331 14.92 2.39 34.66
C ALA A 331 14.39 3.65 35.39
N THR A 332 13.07 3.83 35.45
CA THR A 332 12.42 5.05 35.97
C THR A 332 11.76 4.90 37.34
N SER A 333 11.70 3.68 37.89
CA SER A 333 11.01 3.35 39.14
C SER A 333 11.40 4.25 40.33
N LYS A 334 12.66 4.68 40.42
CA LYS A 334 13.17 5.58 41.48
C LYS A 334 12.67 7.02 41.37
N GLN A 335 12.13 7.41 40.21
CA GLN A 335 11.64 8.75 39.89
C GLN A 335 10.11 8.84 39.95
N MET A 336 9.44 7.77 40.40
CA MET A 336 7.99 7.75 40.51
C MET A 336 7.49 8.70 41.60
N GLU A 337 6.43 9.42 41.27
CA GLU A 337 5.75 10.30 42.20
C GLU A 337 4.24 9.99 42.27
N PRO A 338 3.54 10.39 43.35
CA PRO A 338 2.10 10.21 43.44
C PRO A 338 1.36 10.88 42.27
N ALA A 339 0.47 10.13 41.63
CA ALA A 339 -0.41 10.69 40.62
C ALA A 339 -1.47 11.58 41.29
N SER A 340 -1.72 12.76 40.72
CA SER A 340 -2.79 13.65 41.17
C SER A 340 -3.30 14.49 40.00
N SER A 341 -4.59 14.80 39.99
CA SER A 341 -5.26 15.51 38.89
C SER A 341 -4.61 16.86 38.54
N ASN A 342 -4.09 17.58 39.53
CA ASN A 342 -3.43 18.88 39.34
C ASN A 342 -1.99 18.79 38.78
N ARG A 343 -1.35 17.61 38.81
CA ARG A 343 0.03 17.43 38.31
C ARG A 343 0.11 17.26 36.80
N TRP A 344 -1.00 16.96 36.14
CA TRP A 344 -1.06 16.82 34.68
C TRP A 344 -1.26 18.15 33.99
N ILE A 345 -1.81 19.15 34.70
CA ILE A 345 -2.01 20.52 34.22
C ILE A 345 -0.71 21.30 34.35
N ARG A 346 0.34 20.81 33.69
CA ARG A 346 1.62 21.49 33.66
C ARG A 346 2.32 21.20 32.35
N PRO A 347 3.29 22.04 32.00
CA PRO A 347 4.10 21.80 30.84
C PRO A 347 4.87 20.50 30.93
N SER A 348 5.01 19.84 29.78
CA SER A 348 5.82 18.64 29.66
C SER A 348 7.25 18.89 30.17
N PRO A 349 7.78 18.04 31.05
CA PRO A 349 9.18 18.14 31.47
C PRO A 349 10.15 17.77 30.32
N CYS A 350 9.64 17.22 29.22
CA CYS A 350 10.42 16.74 28.08
C CYS A 350 10.63 17.79 26.98
N GLY A 351 10.09 19.00 27.17
CA GLY A 351 10.15 20.06 26.16
C GLY A 351 9.38 19.65 24.91
N SER A 352 9.97 19.85 23.73
CA SER A 352 9.31 19.64 22.44
C SER A 352 9.43 18.21 21.89
N TYR A 353 10.09 17.31 22.62
CA TYR A 353 10.52 15.98 22.16
C TYR A 353 9.56 14.85 22.53
N GLY A 354 8.57 15.12 23.38
CA GLY A 354 7.67 14.10 23.90
C GLY A 354 8.40 13.08 24.79
N GLY A 355 7.69 12.02 25.14
CA GLY A 355 8.21 11.00 26.04
C GLY A 355 7.18 9.92 26.34
N ARG A 356 7.39 9.24 27.45
CA ARG A 356 6.52 8.17 27.94
C ARG A 356 6.08 8.49 29.36
N LEU A 357 4.81 8.26 29.65
CA LEU A 357 4.27 8.29 31.00
C LEU A 357 4.13 6.86 31.51
N ILE A 358 4.86 6.53 32.58
CA ILE A 358 4.92 5.21 33.18
C ILE A 358 4.19 5.24 34.50
N CYS A 359 3.12 4.48 34.64
CA CYS A 359 2.25 4.49 35.81
C CYS A 359 2.09 3.10 36.42
N THR A 360 1.90 3.04 37.73
CA THR A 360 1.67 1.81 38.49
C THR A 360 0.48 1.92 39.42
N TRP A 361 -0.12 0.76 39.69
CA TRP A 361 -1.18 0.54 40.65
C TRP A 361 -0.76 -0.54 41.63
N HIS A 362 -1.37 -0.56 42.82
CA HIS A 362 -1.12 -1.59 43.83
C HIS A 362 -1.26 -3.00 43.22
N ASN A 363 -0.12 -3.69 43.09
CA ASN A 363 0.02 -5.07 42.61
C ASN A 363 -0.33 -5.33 41.12
N LYS A 364 -0.39 -4.31 40.25
CA LYS A 364 -0.52 -4.51 38.80
C LYS A 364 0.79 -4.23 38.06
N ALA A 365 0.91 -4.82 36.87
CA ALA A 365 1.99 -4.49 35.94
C ALA A 365 1.99 -2.98 35.62
N PRO A 366 3.16 -2.37 35.38
CA PRO A 366 3.23 -0.98 34.96
C PRO A 366 2.53 -0.81 33.61
N SER A 367 1.87 0.34 33.42
CA SER A 367 1.34 0.74 32.11
C SER A 367 2.10 1.97 31.63
N CYS A 368 2.47 1.98 30.35
CA CYS A 368 3.28 3.03 29.75
C CYS A 368 2.58 3.57 28.53
N HIS A 369 2.46 4.89 28.41
CA HIS A 369 1.80 5.55 27.29
C HIS A 369 2.71 6.62 26.69
N SER A 370 2.74 6.70 25.35
CA SER A 370 3.50 7.74 24.64
C SER A 370 2.73 9.05 24.60
N PHE A 371 3.45 10.18 24.64
CA PHE A 371 2.91 11.53 24.46
C PHE A 371 3.91 12.41 23.70
N GLY A 372 3.45 13.52 23.13
CA GLY A 372 4.27 14.38 22.26
C GLY A 372 4.74 13.59 21.03
N LEU A 373 5.93 13.87 20.50
CA LEU A 373 6.45 13.13 19.33
C LEU A 373 6.67 11.62 19.63
N PRO A 374 6.23 10.71 18.73
CA PRO A 374 5.64 10.92 17.40
C PRO A 374 4.10 10.87 17.37
N THR A 375 3.43 11.17 18.48
CA THR A 375 1.97 11.14 18.63
C THR A 375 1.33 12.51 18.36
N MET A 376 0.01 12.51 18.22
CA MET A 376 -0.81 13.72 18.09
C MET A 376 -1.29 14.30 19.42
N PHE A 377 -0.95 13.70 20.57
CA PHE A 377 -1.48 14.09 21.89
C PHE A 377 -0.37 14.62 22.80
N ASP A 378 -0.60 15.77 23.43
CA ASP A 378 0.38 16.34 24.36
C ASP A 378 0.41 15.62 25.73
N PHE A 379 1.42 15.92 26.54
CA PHE A 379 1.57 15.37 27.90
C PHE A 379 0.33 15.56 28.77
N THR A 380 -0.34 16.71 28.66
CA THR A 380 -1.49 17.07 29.50
C THR A 380 -2.69 16.20 29.12
N ALA A 381 -2.99 16.06 27.83
CA ALA A 381 -4.08 15.23 27.32
C ALA A 381 -3.94 13.77 27.76
N VAL A 382 -2.74 13.20 27.60
CA VAL A 382 -2.45 11.81 27.98
C VAL A 382 -2.49 11.62 29.50
N GLY A 383 -1.91 12.54 30.27
CA GLY A 383 -1.93 12.49 31.73
C GLY A 383 -3.34 12.55 32.32
N GLU A 384 -4.20 13.40 31.76
CA GLU A 384 -5.61 13.49 32.17
C GLU A 384 -6.40 12.24 31.84
N ALA A 385 -6.21 11.68 30.64
CA ALA A 385 -6.86 10.43 30.25
C ALA A 385 -6.45 9.27 31.17
N ILE A 386 -5.16 9.16 31.49
CA ILE A 386 -4.66 8.14 32.42
C ILE A 386 -5.23 8.33 33.82
N TRP A 387 -5.30 9.58 34.30
CA TRP A 387 -5.91 9.87 35.60
C TRP A 387 -7.39 9.48 35.61
N TYR A 388 -8.14 9.82 34.57
CA TYR A 388 -9.58 9.61 34.48
C TYR A 388 -9.93 8.12 34.33
N HIS A 389 -9.30 7.42 33.38
CA HIS A 389 -9.64 6.04 33.05
C HIS A 389 -8.94 5.01 33.92
N LEU A 390 -7.68 5.27 34.30
CA LEU A 390 -6.87 4.27 34.98
C LEU A 390 -6.69 4.57 36.47
N MET A 391 -6.68 5.84 36.90
CA MET A 391 -6.47 6.27 38.31
C MET A 391 -5.21 5.66 38.97
N PRO A 392 -3.99 5.90 38.45
CA PRO A 392 -2.75 5.36 39.01
C PRO A 392 -2.44 5.82 40.42
N GLY A 393 -1.67 4.99 41.14
CA GLY A 393 -1.10 5.37 42.44
C GLY A 393 0.15 6.22 42.26
N MET A 394 1.06 5.81 41.37
CA MET A 394 2.30 6.54 41.08
C MET A 394 2.62 6.57 39.60
N CYS A 395 3.25 7.64 39.13
CA CYS A 395 3.73 7.77 37.77
C CYS A 395 5.12 8.42 37.71
N ALA A 396 5.88 8.10 36.66
CA ALA A 396 7.14 8.73 36.28
C ALA A 396 7.10 9.14 34.80
N VAL A 397 7.96 10.08 34.41
CA VAL A 397 8.11 10.52 33.02
C VAL A 397 9.49 10.11 32.49
N ASP A 398 9.52 9.45 31.34
CA ASP A 398 10.74 9.13 30.59
C ASP A 398 10.80 10.00 29.32
N CYS A 399 11.72 10.97 29.30
CA CYS A 399 11.80 11.92 28.19
C CYS A 399 12.65 11.38 27.04
N ASN A 400 12.18 11.59 25.80
CA ASN A 400 12.97 11.25 24.63
C ASN A 400 14.17 12.19 24.49
N THR A 401 15.28 11.67 23.99
CA THR A 401 16.36 12.53 23.48
C THR A 401 15.94 13.15 22.15
N LYS A 402 16.59 14.24 21.73
CA LYS A 402 16.35 14.86 20.42
C LYS A 402 16.45 13.83 19.28
N GLN A 403 17.54 13.08 19.23
CA GLN A 403 17.77 12.05 18.22
C GLN A 403 16.78 10.88 18.35
N GLY A 404 16.42 10.49 19.58
CA GLY A 404 15.40 9.47 19.81
C GLY A 404 14.05 9.87 19.23
N SER A 405 13.64 11.12 19.45
CA SER A 405 12.39 11.68 18.91
C SER A 405 12.40 11.76 17.39
N GLU A 406 13.50 12.24 16.80
CA GLU A 406 13.65 12.28 15.34
C GLU A 406 13.57 10.88 14.72
N ASN A 407 14.19 9.87 15.34
CA ASN A 407 14.09 8.49 14.88
C ASN A 407 12.67 7.93 15.01
N LEU A 408 11.97 8.21 16.12
CA LEU A 408 10.58 7.77 16.32
C LEU A 408 9.64 8.41 15.28
N VAL A 409 9.81 9.72 15.00
CA VAL A 409 9.05 10.41 13.95
C VAL A 409 9.32 9.79 12.58
N LEU A 410 10.59 9.49 12.25
CA LEU A 410 10.91 8.82 10.99
C LEU A 410 10.34 7.40 10.93
N GLN A 411 10.34 6.63 12.03
CA GLN A 411 9.69 5.32 12.04
C GLN A 411 8.19 5.43 11.76
N GLU A 412 7.52 6.41 12.35
CA GLU A 412 6.08 6.60 12.15
C GLU A 412 5.76 7.08 10.73
N ILE A 413 6.54 8.01 10.17
CA ILE A 413 6.45 8.40 8.76
C ILE A 413 6.64 7.18 7.86
N GLY A 414 7.64 6.34 8.17
CA GLY A 414 7.88 5.10 7.43
C GLY A 414 6.67 4.17 7.50
N ARG A 415 6.10 3.94 8.68
CA ARG A 415 4.97 3.03 8.89
C ARG A 415 3.69 3.52 8.20
N GLU A 416 3.35 4.80 8.39
CA GLU A 416 2.07 5.34 7.95
C GLU A 416 2.06 5.73 6.47
N LEU A 417 3.19 6.18 5.92
CA LEU A 417 3.21 6.80 4.59
C LEU A 417 3.97 5.99 3.53
N ALA A 418 4.83 5.02 3.89
CA ALA A 418 5.69 4.38 2.89
C ALA A 418 4.92 3.59 1.83
N THR A 419 3.86 2.87 2.21
CA THR A 419 3.08 2.10 1.23
C THR A 419 2.37 3.02 0.24
N ALA A 420 1.78 4.13 0.69
CA ALA A 420 1.11 5.09 -0.18
C ALA A 420 2.08 5.94 -1.02
N THR A 421 3.27 6.23 -0.49
CA THR A 421 4.19 7.21 -1.10
C THR A 421 5.25 6.54 -1.98
N VAL A 422 5.78 5.39 -1.56
CA VAL A 422 6.89 4.69 -2.26
C VAL A 422 6.54 3.23 -2.60
N GLY A 423 5.31 2.77 -2.36
CA GLY A 423 4.88 1.40 -2.68
C GLY A 423 5.47 0.30 -1.78
N ARG A 424 6.28 0.67 -0.78
CA ARG A 424 7.05 -0.28 0.02
C ARG A 424 6.18 -0.94 1.10
N ASN A 425 6.23 -2.27 1.19
CA ASN A 425 5.62 -3.01 2.30
C ASN A 425 6.46 -2.84 3.59
N VAL A 426 5.83 -2.36 4.65
CA VAL A 426 6.48 -2.02 5.92
C VAL A 426 6.40 -3.11 6.99
N SER A 427 5.57 -4.14 6.77
CA SER A 427 5.18 -5.11 7.82
C SER A 427 6.36 -5.89 8.42
N ASN A 428 7.42 -6.09 7.62
CA ASN A 428 8.59 -6.86 8.01
C ASN A 428 9.85 -6.00 8.23
N LEU A 429 9.72 -4.67 8.18
CA LEU A 429 10.87 -3.79 8.34
C LEU A 429 11.29 -3.69 9.80
N THR A 430 12.59 -3.83 10.05
CA THR A 430 13.18 -3.53 11.35
C THR A 430 13.05 -2.04 11.67
N PRO A 431 13.16 -1.63 12.95
CA PRO A 431 13.12 -0.21 13.32
C PRO A 431 14.15 0.65 12.57
N GLY A 432 15.34 0.09 12.28
CA GLY A 432 16.38 0.79 11.52
C GLY A 432 16.02 0.98 10.05
N GLU A 433 15.33 0.01 9.44
CA GLU A 433 14.82 0.12 8.08
C GLU A 433 13.65 1.10 8.01
N LEU A 434 12.73 1.07 8.99
CA LEU A 434 11.65 2.06 9.10
C LEU A 434 12.19 3.50 9.19
N VAL A 435 13.28 3.74 9.93
CA VAL A 435 13.94 5.07 9.97
C VAL A 435 14.45 5.49 8.59
N ARG A 436 15.05 4.57 7.82
CA ARG A 436 15.56 4.86 6.46
C ARG A 436 14.40 5.14 5.52
N THR A 437 13.41 4.25 5.49
CA THR A 437 12.21 4.41 4.67
C THR A 437 11.47 5.70 5.00
N GLY A 438 11.27 6.03 6.28
CA GLY A 438 10.64 7.28 6.68
C GLY A 438 11.45 8.51 6.31
N ARG A 439 12.78 8.42 6.23
CA ARG A 439 13.62 9.50 5.70
C ARG A 439 13.41 9.68 4.20
N ASP A 440 13.38 8.58 3.45
CA ASP A 440 13.13 8.61 2.01
C ASP A 440 11.76 9.23 1.71
N VAL A 441 10.72 8.77 2.42
CA VAL A 441 9.37 9.33 2.33
C VAL A 441 9.35 10.80 2.72
N ARG A 442 9.99 11.20 3.83
CA ARG A 442 10.05 12.60 4.25
C ARG A 442 10.72 13.50 3.20
N ASN A 443 11.71 13.00 2.47
CA ASN A 443 12.38 13.74 1.40
C ASN A 443 11.48 13.94 0.17
N LEU A 444 10.46 13.10 -0.01
CA LEU A 444 9.41 13.27 -1.04
C LEU A 444 8.33 14.27 -0.64
N LEU A 445 8.31 14.70 0.62
CA LEU A 445 7.33 15.67 1.10
C LEU A 445 7.92 17.08 1.03
N LYS A 446 7.17 18.01 0.43
CA LYS A 446 7.46 19.44 0.50
C LYS A 446 6.54 20.14 1.49
N GLN A 447 6.98 21.30 1.97
CA GLN A 447 6.12 22.16 2.75
C GLN A 447 5.14 22.90 1.86
N ASP A 448 3.86 22.82 2.18
CA ASP A 448 2.84 23.69 1.59
C ASP A 448 2.84 25.02 2.33
N SER A 449 3.35 26.07 1.70
CA SER A 449 3.42 27.41 2.29
C SER A 449 2.05 28.05 2.51
N PHE A 450 1.02 27.66 1.74
CA PHE A 450 -0.34 28.15 1.90
C PHE A 450 -1.01 27.52 3.13
N CYS A 451 -0.76 26.24 3.37
CA CYS A 451 -1.30 25.50 4.52
C CYS A 451 -0.39 25.50 5.77
N SER A 452 0.82 26.07 5.67
CA SER A 452 1.75 26.25 6.79
C SER A 452 1.81 27.71 7.22
N PRO A 453 0.83 28.24 7.99
CA PRO A 453 0.88 29.61 8.44
C PRO A 453 2.08 29.82 9.38
N VAL A 454 3.10 30.51 8.89
CA VAL A 454 4.23 30.92 9.73
C VAL A 454 3.74 32.00 10.70
N GLY A 455 3.85 31.72 12.00
CA GLY A 455 3.52 32.68 13.04
C GLY A 455 4.49 33.87 12.99
N ILE A 456 4.09 34.97 12.35
CA ILE A 456 4.81 36.25 12.46
C ILE A 456 4.65 36.73 13.92
N SER A 457 5.77 37.06 14.55
CA SER A 457 5.96 37.31 15.99
C SER A 457 5.12 38.42 16.64
N SER A 458 4.18 39.05 15.93
CA SER A 458 3.37 40.15 16.42
C SER A 458 1.87 39.91 16.17
N GLY A 459 1.22 39.17 17.07
CA GLY A 459 -0.24 39.27 17.27
C GLY A 459 -1.13 38.31 16.49
N PHE A 460 -0.77 37.03 16.37
CA PHE A 460 -1.73 36.05 15.86
C PHE A 460 -2.86 35.80 16.87
N SER A 461 -4.11 35.92 16.40
CA SER A 461 -5.29 35.41 17.09
C SER A 461 -5.37 33.90 16.89
N PHE A 462 -5.67 33.18 17.97
CA PHE A 462 -5.92 31.72 17.98
C PHE A 462 -7.01 31.29 16.99
N ASP A 463 -7.93 32.20 16.66
CA ASP A 463 -9.06 32.00 15.76
C ASP A 463 -8.64 31.39 14.40
N ARG A 464 -7.42 31.67 13.91
CA ARG A 464 -6.94 31.12 12.63
C ARG A 464 -6.65 29.61 12.65
N PHE A 465 -6.37 29.03 13.81
CA PHE A 465 -6.20 27.59 13.96
C PHE A 465 -7.55 26.90 14.17
N GLU A 466 -8.50 27.58 14.82
CA GLU A 466 -9.82 27.01 15.13
C GLU A 466 -10.75 26.95 13.90
N GLU A 467 -10.70 27.95 13.02
CA GLU A 467 -11.57 27.98 11.84
C GLU A 467 -11.13 26.99 10.74
N GLY A 468 -9.88 26.50 10.82
CA GLY A 468 -9.26 25.73 9.75
C GLY A 468 -9.13 26.53 8.45
N ARG A 469 -8.08 26.29 7.67
CA ARG A 469 -8.11 26.76 6.27
C ARG A 469 -8.90 25.72 5.46
N PRO A 470 -10.01 26.08 4.81
CA PRO A 470 -10.71 25.14 3.94
C PRO A 470 -9.71 24.61 2.90
N ASN A 471 -9.75 23.30 2.65
CA ASN A 471 -8.90 22.56 1.71
C ASN A 471 -7.44 22.30 2.15
N CYS A 472 -7.05 22.60 3.38
CA CYS A 472 -5.72 22.22 3.88
C CYS A 472 -5.76 20.86 4.57
N ASN A 473 -5.66 19.77 3.80
CA ASN A 473 -5.45 18.42 4.33
C ASN A 473 -3.99 18.00 4.10
N CYS A 474 -3.18 18.02 5.16
CA CYS A 474 -1.76 17.71 5.11
C CYS A 474 -1.54 16.21 5.20
N ILE A 475 -0.69 15.66 4.33
CA ILE A 475 -0.24 14.26 4.45
C ILE A 475 0.46 14.06 5.78
N LEU A 476 1.31 15.03 6.17
CA LEU A 476 1.94 15.11 7.47
C LEU A 476 1.81 16.53 8.00
N GLY A 477 1.13 16.69 9.13
CA GLY A 477 1.07 17.94 9.89
C GLY A 477 2.01 17.88 11.09
N ILE A 478 2.75 18.96 11.34
CA ILE A 478 3.60 19.11 12.53
C ILE A 478 3.21 20.40 13.25
N LEU A 479 2.75 20.29 14.49
CA LEU A 479 2.39 21.42 15.33
C LEU A 479 3.44 21.61 16.42
N ARG A 480 3.96 22.84 16.57
CA ARG A 480 4.87 23.22 17.64
C ARG A 480 4.33 24.43 18.36
N CYS A 481 4.09 24.30 19.66
CA CYS A 481 3.55 25.40 20.46
C CYS A 481 4.52 25.83 21.55
N HIS A 482 4.55 27.13 21.77
CA HIS A 482 5.15 27.76 22.94
C HIS A 482 4.06 28.37 23.78
N ALA A 483 4.20 28.31 25.10
CA ALA A 483 3.31 28.94 26.04
C ALA A 483 4.11 29.84 26.99
N GLN A 484 3.42 30.68 27.76
CA GLN A 484 3.99 31.36 28.91
C GLN A 484 3.17 31.00 30.15
N ASP A 485 3.83 30.75 31.27
CA ASP A 485 3.11 30.61 32.54
C ASP A 485 2.51 31.97 32.98
N VAL A 486 1.75 31.97 34.09
CA VAL A 486 1.18 33.20 34.66
C VAL A 486 2.22 34.25 35.04
N ALA A 487 3.47 33.85 35.27
CA ALA A 487 4.59 34.75 35.56
C ALA A 487 5.27 35.28 34.28
N GLY A 488 4.79 34.90 33.10
CA GLY A 488 5.35 35.28 31.81
C GLY A 488 6.62 34.48 31.43
N LYS A 489 6.98 33.44 32.18
CA LYS A 489 8.12 32.59 31.85
C LYS A 489 7.73 31.72 30.66
N ALA A 490 8.58 31.70 29.64
CA ALA A 490 8.38 30.84 28.48
C ALA A 490 8.41 29.36 28.88
N VAL A 491 7.49 28.62 28.30
CA VAL A 491 7.22 27.22 28.54
C VAL A 491 7.16 26.53 27.18
N SER A 492 7.93 25.46 27.01
CA SER A 492 7.82 24.62 25.82
C SER A 492 6.62 23.68 25.97
N CYS A 493 5.78 23.61 24.94
CA CYS A 493 4.82 22.52 24.81
C CYS A 493 5.48 21.36 24.05
N ASP A 494 4.86 20.19 24.08
CA ASP A 494 5.25 19.09 23.22
C ASP A 494 5.01 19.47 21.75
N SER A 495 5.87 18.99 20.85
CA SER A 495 5.53 19.00 19.42
C SER A 495 4.62 17.82 19.14
N LEU A 496 3.63 18.03 18.29
CA LEU A 496 2.66 17.02 17.89
C LEU A 496 2.81 16.74 16.39
N ILE A 497 2.61 15.49 15.99
CA ILE A 497 2.47 15.15 14.57
C ILE A 497 1.17 14.40 14.33
N GLY A 498 0.62 14.56 13.14
CA GLY A 498 -0.53 13.80 12.68
C GLY A 498 -0.44 13.56 11.18
N PHE A 499 -1.10 12.49 10.74
CA PHE A 499 -1.18 12.10 9.33
C PHE A 499 -2.58 12.43 8.80
N ASN A 500 -2.68 12.83 7.53
CA ASN A 500 -3.95 13.22 6.90
C ASN A 500 -4.75 14.20 7.78
N THR A 501 -4.05 15.21 8.27
CA THR A 501 -4.54 16.13 9.31
C THR A 501 -4.45 17.56 8.82
N ASP A 502 -5.17 18.44 9.52
CA ASP A 502 -5.04 19.87 9.39
C ASP A 502 -4.61 20.49 10.73
N ALA A 503 -4.41 21.80 10.72
CA ALA A 503 -3.97 22.53 11.89
C ALA A 503 -5.03 22.52 13.01
N ALA A 504 -6.32 22.60 12.66
CA ALA A 504 -7.42 22.62 13.62
C ALA A 504 -7.54 21.28 14.35
N LYS A 505 -7.45 20.16 13.62
CA LYS A 505 -7.47 18.80 14.17
C LYS A 505 -6.33 18.59 15.16
N LEU A 506 -5.08 18.88 14.78
CA LEU A 506 -3.94 18.71 15.69
C LEU A 506 -4.02 19.64 16.90
N PHE A 507 -4.51 20.86 16.69
CA PHE A 507 -4.64 21.86 17.74
C PHE A 507 -5.62 21.45 18.84
N LYS A 508 -6.71 20.74 18.51
CA LYS A 508 -7.65 20.17 19.50
C LYS A 508 -6.99 19.23 20.51
N HIS A 509 -5.83 18.67 20.19
CA HIS A 509 -5.09 17.74 21.04
C HIS A 509 -3.94 18.40 21.81
N ALA A 510 -3.73 19.71 21.64
CA ALA A 510 -2.81 20.52 22.43
C ALA A 510 -3.50 21.03 23.71
N ALA A 511 -3.92 20.10 24.57
CA ALA A 511 -4.71 20.35 25.78
C ALA A 511 -4.15 21.46 26.67
N LEU A 512 -2.82 21.60 26.75
CA LEU A 512 -2.20 22.66 27.54
C LEU A 512 -2.52 24.07 27.01
N ILE A 513 -2.64 24.22 25.68
CA ILE A 513 -2.88 25.51 25.01
C ILE A 513 -4.37 25.83 24.92
N VAL A 514 -5.22 24.82 24.72
CA VAL A 514 -6.68 24.99 24.57
C VAL A 514 -7.32 25.49 25.86
N ARG A 515 -6.68 25.27 27.00
CA ARG A 515 -7.17 25.71 28.31
C ARG A 515 -7.45 27.22 28.40
N PRO A 516 -8.32 27.62 29.34
CA PRO A 516 -8.58 29.03 29.59
C PRO A 516 -7.29 29.75 30.06
N PRO A 517 -7.17 31.05 29.75
CA PRO A 517 -5.95 31.83 29.98
C PRO A 517 -5.62 32.12 31.45
N ASP A 518 -6.48 31.70 32.39
CA ASP A 518 -6.29 31.90 33.83
C ASP A 518 -5.09 31.10 34.39
N GLN A 519 -4.68 30.04 33.70
CA GLN A 519 -3.55 29.18 34.11
C GLN A 519 -2.31 29.33 33.22
N ILE A 520 -2.50 29.60 31.93
CA ILE A 520 -1.40 29.66 30.95
C ILE A 520 -1.70 30.76 29.94
N ARG A 521 -0.75 31.68 29.77
CA ARG A 521 -0.80 32.65 28.67
C ARG A 521 -0.41 31.92 27.40
N ARG A 522 -1.37 31.80 26.49
CA ARG A 522 -1.16 31.16 25.20
C ARG A 522 -0.04 31.88 24.44
N GLY A 523 0.96 31.13 23.99
CA GLY A 523 2.07 31.67 23.20
C GLY A 523 1.91 31.37 21.70
N LEU A 524 3.03 31.42 20.98
CA LEU A 524 3.07 31.22 19.53
C LEU A 524 3.04 29.73 19.20
N CYS A 525 2.12 29.32 18.31
CA CYS A 525 2.15 28.01 17.66
C CYS A 525 2.57 28.15 16.19
N ASP A 526 3.40 27.23 15.74
CA ASP A 526 3.84 27.05 14.36
C ASP A 526 3.30 25.72 13.83
N PHE A 527 2.75 25.73 12.62
CA PHE A 527 2.21 24.55 11.98
C PHE A 527 2.87 24.35 10.62
N GLU A 528 3.56 23.23 10.45
CA GLU A 528 4.09 22.79 9.17
C GLU A 528 3.14 21.77 8.54
N CYS A 529 2.57 22.15 7.40
CA CYS A 529 1.85 21.25 6.51
C CYS A 529 2.80 20.69 5.46
N LYS A 530 3.00 19.38 5.45
CA LYS A 530 3.76 18.69 4.40
C LYS A 530 2.81 17.95 3.46
N ILE A 531 3.02 18.14 2.16
CA ILE A 531 2.29 17.51 1.07
C ILE A 531 3.27 16.78 0.15
N TYR A 532 2.76 15.86 -0.66
CA TYR A 532 3.58 15.14 -1.64
C TYR A 532 4.14 16.11 -2.69
N ASP A 533 5.41 15.97 -3.02
CA ASP A 533 6.02 16.69 -4.13
C ASP A 533 6.34 15.74 -5.29
N PRO A 534 5.52 15.73 -6.36
CA PRO A 534 5.78 14.91 -7.54
C PRO A 534 7.15 15.20 -8.18
N LYS A 535 7.66 16.42 -8.00
CA LYS A 535 9.00 16.81 -8.49
C LYS A 535 10.12 16.26 -7.62
N ALA A 536 9.86 16.06 -6.32
CA ALA A 536 10.80 15.40 -5.43
C ALA A 536 10.94 13.92 -5.79
N GLU A 537 9.89 13.27 -6.28
CA GLU A 537 10.00 11.90 -6.83
C GLU A 537 10.98 11.87 -8.01
N GLU A 538 10.87 12.80 -8.96
CA GLU A 538 11.80 12.89 -10.08
C GLU A 538 13.26 13.17 -9.67
N THR A 539 13.49 13.88 -8.56
CA THR A 539 14.83 14.27 -8.09
C THR A 539 15.43 13.33 -7.05
N LEU A 540 14.62 12.66 -6.23
CA LEU A 540 15.08 11.61 -5.32
C LEU A 540 15.52 10.38 -6.11
N HIS A 541 14.87 10.15 -7.26
CA HIS A 541 15.15 9.06 -8.19
C HIS A 541 16.00 9.51 -9.39
N ASP A 542 16.83 10.55 -9.23
CA ASP A 542 17.73 11.04 -10.30
C ASP A 542 18.84 10.03 -10.59
N GLY A 543 18.45 8.91 -11.23
CA GLY A 543 19.25 7.74 -11.55
C GLY A 543 18.59 6.42 -11.14
N MET A 544 17.98 6.34 -9.96
CA MET A 544 17.45 5.07 -9.43
C MET A 544 16.03 4.80 -9.92
N LEU A 545 15.76 3.62 -10.47
CA LEU A 545 14.40 3.19 -10.83
C LEU A 545 13.46 3.20 -9.60
N SER A 546 12.17 3.46 -9.78
CA SER A 546 11.16 3.22 -8.74
C SER A 546 10.83 1.73 -8.64
N GLU A 547 10.27 1.27 -7.52
CA GLU A 547 9.85 -0.12 -7.34
C GLU A 547 8.81 -0.55 -8.37
N SER A 548 7.81 0.31 -8.64
CA SER A 548 6.79 0.05 -9.65
C SER A 548 7.38 -0.10 -11.05
N ARG A 549 8.35 0.76 -11.42
CA ARG A 549 9.06 0.67 -12.70
C ARG A 549 9.93 -0.57 -12.77
N LEU A 550 10.61 -0.94 -11.68
CA LEU A 550 11.34 -2.20 -11.60
C LEU A 550 10.41 -3.39 -11.84
N GLY A 551 9.21 -3.38 -11.26
CA GLY A 551 8.19 -4.40 -11.48
C GLY A 551 7.81 -4.58 -12.96
N THR A 552 7.77 -3.51 -13.75
CA THR A 552 7.53 -3.60 -15.21
C THR A 552 8.66 -4.26 -15.99
N LEU A 553 9.85 -4.37 -15.40
CA LEU A 553 11.01 -5.04 -15.99
C LEU A 553 11.07 -6.53 -15.63
N ARG A 554 10.15 -7.02 -14.78
CA ARG A 554 10.13 -8.41 -14.34
C ARG A 554 9.87 -9.33 -15.52
N THR A 555 10.66 -10.39 -15.63
CA THR A 555 10.45 -11.40 -16.69
C THR A 555 9.48 -12.48 -16.24
N ALA A 556 8.84 -13.11 -17.23
CA ALA A 556 7.95 -14.24 -16.98
C ALA A 556 8.69 -15.37 -16.25
N GLU A 557 8.00 -16.04 -15.32
CA GLU A 557 8.61 -16.99 -14.39
C GLU A 557 9.29 -18.16 -15.12
N ASN A 558 8.68 -18.66 -16.20
CA ASN A 558 9.26 -19.71 -17.04
C ASN A 558 10.58 -19.27 -17.69
N ILE A 559 10.65 -18.05 -18.22
CA ILE A 559 11.87 -17.48 -18.80
C ILE A 559 12.93 -17.31 -17.71
N CYS A 560 12.53 -16.79 -16.55
CA CYS A 560 13.44 -16.61 -15.42
C CYS A 560 14.04 -17.93 -14.92
N LYS A 561 13.25 -19.01 -14.84
CA LYS A 561 13.75 -20.34 -14.47
C LYS A 561 14.80 -20.87 -15.45
N VAL A 562 14.61 -20.67 -16.76
CA VAL A 562 15.59 -21.08 -17.78
C VAL A 562 16.88 -20.26 -17.64
N ALA A 563 16.78 -18.95 -17.47
CA ALA A 563 17.92 -18.07 -17.23
C ALA A 563 18.67 -18.48 -15.96
N PHE A 564 17.95 -18.72 -14.86
CA PHE A 564 18.52 -19.18 -13.59
C PHE A 564 19.31 -20.46 -13.75
N ASN A 565 18.75 -21.49 -14.36
CA ASN A 565 19.44 -22.77 -14.59
C ASN A 565 20.72 -22.58 -15.43
N THR A 566 20.73 -21.63 -16.36
CA THR A 566 21.88 -21.32 -17.23
C THR A 566 22.96 -20.50 -16.51
N THR A 567 22.59 -19.78 -15.45
CA THR A 567 23.48 -18.89 -14.70
C THR A 567 23.84 -19.37 -13.30
N VAL A 568 23.30 -20.48 -12.82
CA VAL A 568 23.40 -20.90 -11.41
C VAL A 568 24.85 -20.99 -10.91
N ASP A 569 25.77 -21.45 -11.76
CA ASP A 569 27.21 -21.57 -11.45
C ASP A 569 27.96 -20.22 -11.42
N ARG A 570 27.31 -19.14 -11.89
CA ARG A 570 27.85 -17.78 -12.00
C ARG A 570 27.20 -16.80 -11.02
N ILE A 571 26.34 -17.27 -10.12
CA ILE A 571 25.63 -16.42 -9.14
C ILE A 571 26.60 -15.96 -8.04
N GLU A 572 26.78 -14.64 -7.95
CA GLU A 572 27.67 -13.98 -7.00
C GLU A 572 26.90 -13.24 -5.90
N PRO A 573 27.45 -13.11 -4.68
CA PRO A 573 26.86 -12.27 -3.64
C PRO A 573 26.73 -10.81 -4.09
N VAL A 574 25.58 -10.20 -3.79
CA VAL A 574 25.37 -8.78 -4.06
C VAL A 574 26.07 -7.94 -2.99
N SER A 575 26.82 -6.94 -3.44
CA SER A 575 27.43 -5.91 -2.60
C SER A 575 27.08 -4.54 -3.15
N ASN A 576 27.15 -3.49 -2.32
CA ASN A 576 26.83 -2.11 -2.69
C ASN A 576 27.57 -1.58 -3.95
N ASN A 577 28.67 -2.23 -4.36
CA ASN A 577 29.47 -1.81 -5.51
C ASN A 577 29.38 -2.80 -6.69
N SER A 578 28.59 -3.88 -6.58
CA SER A 578 28.49 -4.92 -7.61
C SER A 578 27.92 -4.39 -8.94
N TRP A 579 27.16 -3.29 -8.89
CA TRP A 579 26.47 -2.72 -10.06
C TRP A 579 27.25 -1.60 -10.75
N ILE A 580 28.36 -1.12 -10.16
CA ILE A 580 29.22 -0.07 -10.75
C ILE A 580 30.23 -0.73 -11.70
N ARG A 581 29.73 -1.52 -12.64
CA ARG A 581 30.52 -2.18 -13.68
C ARG A 581 29.72 -2.16 -14.97
N PRO A 582 30.35 -1.86 -16.13
CA PRO A 582 29.70 -1.99 -17.41
C PRO A 582 29.13 -3.39 -17.58
N SER A 583 27.99 -3.50 -18.25
CA SER A 583 27.40 -4.81 -18.54
C SER A 583 28.38 -5.64 -19.37
N GLN A 584 28.47 -6.93 -19.09
CA GLN A 584 29.22 -7.88 -19.93
C GLN A 584 28.42 -8.28 -21.19
N CYS A 585 27.20 -7.78 -21.33
CA CYS A 585 26.34 -8.08 -22.45
C CYS A 585 26.55 -7.08 -23.59
N GLU A 586 26.39 -7.52 -24.82
CA GLU A 586 26.60 -6.66 -26.00
C GLU A 586 25.47 -5.65 -26.21
N ALA A 587 24.28 -5.88 -25.64
CA ALA A 587 23.13 -5.01 -25.83
C ALA A 587 22.09 -5.09 -24.70
N SER A 588 21.74 -6.31 -24.27
CA SER A 588 20.70 -6.53 -23.27
C SER A 588 20.90 -7.84 -22.51
N GLY A 589 20.12 -8.01 -21.46
CA GLY A 589 20.09 -9.25 -20.70
C GLY A 589 19.14 -9.18 -19.53
N ARG A 590 19.30 -10.12 -18.61
CA ARG A 590 18.49 -10.25 -17.39
C ARG A 590 19.39 -10.35 -16.17
N LEU A 591 18.99 -9.66 -15.12
CA LEU A 591 19.53 -9.88 -13.77
C LEU A 591 18.74 -11.00 -13.13
N VAL A 592 19.40 -12.13 -12.86
CA VAL A 592 18.82 -13.30 -12.22
C VAL A 592 19.24 -13.30 -10.75
N CYS A 593 18.29 -13.20 -9.83
CA CYS A 593 18.58 -12.99 -8.41
C CYS A 593 17.83 -13.98 -7.51
N THR A 594 18.35 -14.14 -6.28
CA THR A 594 17.79 -14.98 -5.22
C THR A 594 17.72 -14.21 -3.90
N GLN A 595 16.68 -14.44 -3.10
CA GLN A 595 16.55 -13.82 -1.77
C GLN A 595 17.58 -14.37 -0.78
N LYS A 596 18.01 -13.52 0.16
CA LYS A 596 19.12 -13.81 1.09
C LYS A 596 18.82 -14.91 2.12
N ASP A 597 17.56 -15.04 2.55
CA ASP A 597 17.20 -15.77 3.77
C ASP A 597 16.39 -17.04 3.55
N GLN A 598 16.33 -17.56 2.32
CA GLN A 598 15.66 -18.83 2.04
C GLN A 598 16.68 -19.93 1.70
N GLN A 599 16.45 -21.15 2.19
CA GLN A 599 17.27 -22.31 1.85
C GLN A 599 17.08 -22.76 0.39
N ASN A 600 15.97 -22.38 -0.24
CA ASN A 600 15.68 -22.63 -1.65
C ASN A 600 14.82 -21.49 -2.24
N PRO A 601 15.39 -20.28 -2.40
CA PRO A 601 14.65 -19.13 -2.90
C PRO A 601 14.24 -19.35 -4.35
N ALA A 602 12.96 -19.12 -4.66
CA ALA A 602 12.53 -19.01 -6.04
C ALA A 602 13.30 -17.85 -6.71
N PRO A 603 13.90 -18.08 -7.90
CA PRO A 603 14.62 -17.01 -8.58
C PRO A 603 13.63 -15.96 -9.10
N PHE A 604 14.07 -14.71 -9.12
CA PHE A 604 13.37 -13.63 -9.79
C PHE A 604 14.32 -12.92 -10.76
N CYS A 605 13.76 -12.39 -11.85
CA CYS A 605 14.55 -11.84 -12.93
C CYS A 605 13.99 -10.52 -13.44
N HIS A 606 14.87 -9.59 -13.78
CA HIS A 606 14.50 -8.32 -14.40
C HIS A 606 15.37 -8.03 -15.63
N SER A 607 14.73 -7.62 -16.73
CA SER A 607 15.42 -7.26 -17.97
C SER A 607 16.08 -5.88 -17.87
N PHE A 608 17.21 -5.72 -18.56
CA PHE A 608 17.92 -4.44 -18.74
C PHE A 608 18.44 -4.32 -20.18
N GLY A 609 18.84 -3.12 -20.59
CA GLY A 609 19.26 -2.85 -21.97
C GLY A 609 18.08 -2.96 -22.94
N LEU A 610 18.32 -3.23 -24.22
CA LEU A 610 17.24 -3.39 -25.21
C LEU A 610 16.23 -4.50 -24.83
N PRO A 611 14.93 -4.31 -25.05
CA PRO A 611 14.30 -3.15 -25.68
C PRO A 611 13.97 -2.05 -24.67
N THR A 612 14.43 -2.15 -23.42
CA THR A 612 14.15 -1.21 -22.33
C THR A 612 15.03 0.05 -22.44
N LYS A 613 14.66 1.06 -21.64
CA LYS A 613 15.40 2.32 -21.53
C LYS A 613 16.34 2.40 -20.33
N TYR A 614 16.52 1.29 -19.61
CA TYR A 614 17.27 1.25 -18.36
C TYR A 614 18.48 0.35 -18.53
N ASP A 615 19.65 0.85 -18.13
CA ASP A 615 20.89 0.08 -18.19
C ASP A 615 21.00 -0.94 -17.05
N TYR A 616 22.00 -1.82 -17.17
CA TYR A 616 22.32 -2.84 -16.17
C TYR A 616 22.46 -2.25 -14.76
N ALA A 617 23.15 -1.12 -14.64
CA ALA A 617 23.43 -0.50 -13.34
C ALA A 617 22.18 0.07 -12.68
N ALA A 618 21.29 0.73 -13.45
CA ALA A 618 20.02 1.24 -12.94
C ALA A 618 19.17 0.11 -12.35
N VAL A 619 19.02 -0.99 -13.11
CA VAL A 619 18.21 -2.13 -12.71
C VAL A 619 18.84 -2.83 -11.50
N GLY A 620 20.17 -3.02 -11.50
CA GLY A 620 20.90 -3.62 -10.38
C GLY A 620 20.77 -2.83 -9.08
N GLN A 621 20.98 -1.51 -9.13
CA GLN A 621 20.82 -0.62 -7.98
C GLN A 621 19.40 -0.67 -7.41
N ALA A 622 18.39 -0.71 -8.29
CA ALA A 622 17.00 -0.80 -7.87
C ALA A 622 16.67 -2.16 -7.25
N ILE A 623 17.13 -3.26 -7.84
CA ILE A 623 16.99 -4.60 -7.24
C ILE A 623 17.63 -4.63 -5.85
N GLU A 624 18.84 -4.11 -5.70
CA GLU A 624 19.52 -4.04 -4.41
C GLU A 624 18.72 -3.22 -3.39
N HIS A 625 18.22 -2.07 -3.81
CA HIS A 625 17.49 -1.15 -2.93
C HIS A 625 16.12 -1.71 -2.47
N TYR A 626 15.31 -2.23 -3.40
CA TYR A 626 13.93 -2.64 -3.10
C TYR A 626 13.82 -4.12 -2.71
N LEU A 627 14.59 -5.00 -3.36
CA LEU A 627 14.43 -6.45 -3.22
C LEU A 627 15.51 -7.11 -2.36
N MET A 628 16.62 -6.39 -2.08
CA MET A 628 17.74 -6.84 -1.22
C MET A 628 18.15 -8.32 -1.44
N PRO A 629 18.46 -8.73 -2.69
CA PRO A 629 18.84 -10.11 -2.97
C PRO A 629 20.10 -10.52 -2.20
N GLY A 630 20.22 -11.81 -1.92
CA GLY A 630 21.45 -12.38 -1.39
C GLY A 630 22.51 -12.54 -2.48
N LYS A 631 22.10 -13.02 -3.65
CA LYS A 631 23.00 -13.28 -4.77
C LYS A 631 22.33 -13.02 -6.12
N CYS A 632 23.10 -12.62 -7.12
CA CYS A 632 22.64 -12.41 -8.48
C CYS A 632 23.67 -12.87 -9.54
N ALA A 633 23.20 -13.14 -10.75
CA ALA A 633 24.00 -13.35 -11.95
C ALA A 633 23.41 -12.56 -13.13
N VAL A 634 24.20 -12.46 -14.20
CA VAL A 634 23.79 -11.85 -15.47
C VAL A 634 23.58 -12.94 -16.52
N ASP A 635 22.39 -12.97 -17.11
CA ASP A 635 22.06 -13.76 -18.29
C ASP A 635 22.00 -12.84 -19.51
N CYS A 636 23.00 -12.91 -20.39
CA CYS A 636 23.09 -12.03 -21.55
C CYS A 636 22.29 -12.56 -22.72
N ASP A 637 21.48 -11.69 -23.33
CA ASP A 637 20.82 -12.00 -24.59
C ASP A 637 21.84 -11.89 -25.75
N THR A 638 21.64 -12.70 -26.79
CA THR A 638 22.41 -12.53 -28.02
C THR A 638 22.03 -11.20 -28.70
N ARG A 639 22.94 -10.65 -29.51
CA ARG A 639 22.65 -9.41 -30.25
C ARG A 639 21.41 -9.54 -31.13
N SER A 640 21.26 -10.66 -31.85
CA SER A 640 20.09 -10.92 -32.69
C SER A 640 18.80 -10.97 -31.87
N HIS A 641 18.83 -11.60 -30.69
CA HIS A 641 17.65 -11.67 -29.82
C HIS A 641 17.27 -10.28 -29.26
N SER A 642 18.26 -9.48 -28.91
CA SER A 642 18.05 -8.08 -28.47
C SER A 642 17.39 -7.24 -29.57
N ASP A 643 17.85 -7.40 -30.82
CA ASP A 643 17.29 -6.71 -31.98
C ASP A 643 15.84 -7.20 -32.26
N ASP A 644 15.58 -8.50 -32.15
CA ASP A 644 14.22 -9.07 -32.31
C ASP A 644 13.24 -8.53 -31.24
N LEU A 645 13.67 -8.40 -29.99
CA LEU A 645 12.88 -7.80 -28.91
C LEU A 645 12.62 -6.31 -29.16
N LEU A 646 13.60 -5.57 -29.67
CA LEU A 646 13.43 -4.17 -30.04
C LEU A 646 12.40 -4.03 -31.17
N LEU A 647 12.44 -4.89 -32.20
CA LEU A 647 11.44 -4.87 -33.27
C LEU A 647 10.03 -5.18 -32.74
N GLN A 648 9.87 -6.17 -31.86
CA GLN A 648 8.57 -6.45 -31.24
C GLN A 648 8.04 -5.26 -30.45
N ARG A 649 8.90 -4.59 -29.68
CA ARG A 649 8.52 -3.38 -28.95
C ARG A 649 8.17 -2.22 -29.90
N MET A 650 8.93 -2.03 -30.97
CA MET A 650 8.62 -1.03 -32.00
C MET A 650 7.25 -1.28 -32.65
N ALA A 651 6.89 -2.54 -32.92
CA ALA A 651 5.56 -2.88 -33.41
C ALA A 651 4.48 -2.49 -32.39
N THR A 652 4.68 -2.88 -31.13
CA THR A 652 3.70 -2.62 -30.06
C THR A 652 3.48 -1.13 -29.81
N GLU A 653 4.56 -0.34 -29.77
CA GLU A 653 4.52 1.07 -29.39
C GLU A 653 4.19 2.00 -30.58
N LEU A 654 4.62 1.65 -31.80
CA LEU A 654 4.53 2.53 -32.97
C LEU A 654 3.71 1.95 -34.13
N GLY A 655 3.36 0.66 -34.10
CA GLY A 655 2.69 -0.03 -35.21
C GLY A 655 1.34 0.61 -35.58
N ALA A 656 0.51 0.90 -34.58
CA ALA A 656 -0.76 1.59 -34.78
C ALA A 656 -0.57 3.01 -35.30
N THR A 657 0.35 3.78 -34.69
CA THR A 657 0.56 5.20 -35.01
C THR A 657 1.20 5.42 -36.39
N ILE A 658 2.17 4.59 -36.77
CA ILE A 658 2.97 4.78 -37.99
C ILE A 658 2.38 4.02 -39.18
N LEU A 659 1.86 2.80 -38.95
CA LEU A 659 1.38 1.92 -40.02
C LEU A 659 -0.13 1.72 -40.02
N GLY A 660 -0.86 2.16 -38.99
CA GLY A 660 -2.29 1.89 -38.86
C GLY A 660 -2.61 0.41 -38.65
N ILE A 661 -1.68 -0.37 -38.10
CA ILE A 661 -1.84 -1.81 -37.86
C ILE A 661 -2.17 -2.05 -36.39
N ASP A 662 -3.25 -2.77 -36.12
CA ASP A 662 -3.53 -3.33 -34.80
C ASP A 662 -2.57 -4.48 -34.52
N VAL A 663 -1.86 -4.39 -33.39
CA VAL A 663 -0.77 -5.28 -32.99
C VAL A 663 -1.15 -6.19 -31.82
N THR A 664 -2.34 -6.01 -31.24
CA THR A 664 -2.77 -6.70 -30.01
C THR A 664 -2.91 -8.21 -30.17
N THR A 665 -3.20 -8.68 -31.38
CA THR A 665 -3.40 -10.12 -31.69
C THR A 665 -2.23 -10.75 -32.43
N LEU A 666 -1.12 -10.03 -32.60
CA LEU A 666 0.00 -10.51 -33.40
C LEU A 666 0.93 -11.39 -32.58
N GLU A 667 1.32 -12.53 -33.16
CA GLU A 667 2.33 -13.41 -32.57
C GLU A 667 3.72 -12.75 -32.59
N PRO A 668 4.69 -13.20 -31.75
CA PRO A 668 6.02 -12.57 -31.66
C PRO A 668 6.75 -12.38 -33.00
N LYS A 669 6.62 -13.34 -33.92
CA LYS A 669 7.25 -13.26 -35.26
C LYS A 669 6.54 -12.25 -36.17
N GLU A 670 5.24 -12.09 -36.02
CA GLU A 670 4.47 -11.08 -36.75
C GLU A 670 4.77 -9.68 -36.22
N LEU A 671 4.88 -9.54 -34.89
CA LEU A 671 5.37 -8.33 -34.24
C LEU A 671 6.76 -7.95 -34.75
N GLN A 672 7.70 -8.89 -34.89
CA GLN A 672 9.01 -8.60 -35.49
C GLN A 672 8.89 -8.06 -36.92
N ASN A 673 8.04 -8.67 -37.76
CA ASN A 673 7.82 -8.23 -39.14
C ASN A 673 7.20 -6.83 -39.22
N VAL A 674 6.21 -6.54 -38.36
CA VAL A 674 5.62 -5.20 -38.24
C VAL A 674 6.66 -4.20 -37.74
N GLY A 675 7.45 -4.57 -36.73
CA GLY A 675 8.52 -3.75 -36.18
C GLY A 675 9.58 -3.39 -37.21
N LYS A 676 9.91 -4.33 -38.10
CA LYS A 676 10.80 -4.09 -39.23
C LYS A 676 10.21 -3.05 -40.20
N ARG A 677 8.92 -3.16 -40.54
CA ARG A 677 8.23 -2.16 -41.38
C ARG A 677 8.15 -0.78 -40.72
N VAL A 678 7.95 -0.74 -39.41
CA VAL A 678 8.00 0.51 -38.61
C VAL A 678 9.39 1.11 -38.73
N LYS A 679 10.45 0.33 -38.47
CA LYS A 679 11.85 0.76 -38.57
C LYS A 679 12.18 1.30 -39.97
N ASP A 680 11.74 0.60 -41.01
CA ASP A 680 11.92 1.01 -42.41
C ASP A 680 11.14 2.30 -42.76
N SER A 681 10.14 2.66 -41.97
CA SER A 681 9.35 3.91 -42.10
C SER A 681 9.94 5.08 -41.30
N LEU A 682 10.99 4.82 -40.51
CA LEU A 682 11.74 5.85 -39.80
C LEU A 682 12.99 6.24 -40.60
N LYS A 683 13.40 7.51 -40.49
CA LYS A 683 14.69 8.03 -40.95
C LYS A 683 15.42 8.69 -39.78
N GLN A 684 16.74 8.68 -39.84
CA GLN A 684 17.55 9.40 -38.86
C GLN A 684 17.43 10.92 -39.11
N ASP A 685 17.19 11.67 -38.04
CA ASP A 685 17.30 13.11 -38.03
C ASP A 685 18.73 13.50 -37.63
N GLU A 686 19.55 13.87 -38.61
CA GLU A 686 20.94 14.28 -38.40
C GLU A 686 21.05 15.54 -37.52
N SER A 687 20.03 16.41 -37.54
CA SER A 687 20.04 17.62 -36.72
C SER A 687 19.81 17.32 -35.24
N CYS A 688 19.06 16.26 -34.94
CA CYS A 688 18.76 15.81 -33.58
C CYS A 688 19.61 14.63 -33.10
N SER A 689 20.39 14.00 -33.99
CA SER A 689 21.38 12.99 -33.63
C SER A 689 22.68 13.65 -33.18
N GLU A 690 23.41 13.02 -32.26
CA GLU A 690 24.67 13.56 -31.77
C GLU A 690 25.60 12.48 -31.22
N SER A 691 26.88 12.78 -31.23
CA SER A 691 27.93 11.90 -30.70
C SER A 691 28.89 12.70 -29.84
N CYS A 692 29.42 12.09 -28.80
CA CYS A 692 30.50 12.62 -27.98
C CYS A 692 31.62 11.59 -27.83
N ILE A 693 32.83 12.06 -27.54
CA ILE A 693 34.02 11.23 -27.38
C ILE A 693 34.69 11.61 -26.06
N ASN A 694 35.24 10.62 -25.36
CA ASN A 694 35.97 10.77 -24.10
C ASN A 694 35.12 11.49 -23.03
N ASP A 695 35.78 12.34 -22.24
CA ASP A 695 35.20 13.07 -21.12
C ASP A 695 34.20 14.16 -21.56
N GLN A 696 34.01 14.39 -22.86
CA GLN A 696 33.00 15.32 -23.38
C GLN A 696 31.58 14.77 -23.25
N CYS A 697 31.43 13.46 -23.02
CA CYS A 697 30.14 12.83 -22.78
C CYS A 697 29.60 13.21 -21.39
N SER A 698 28.98 14.38 -21.28
CA SER A 698 28.31 14.88 -20.09
C SER A 698 26.81 15.07 -20.32
N LEU A 699 26.05 15.20 -19.24
CA LEU A 699 24.63 15.54 -19.33
C LEU A 699 24.42 16.89 -20.03
N ASP A 700 25.35 17.82 -19.85
CA ASP A 700 25.30 19.14 -20.49
C ASP A 700 25.46 19.01 -22.01
N HIS A 701 26.36 18.13 -22.48
CA HIS A 701 26.56 17.87 -23.92
C HIS A 701 25.25 17.42 -24.60
N PHE A 702 24.51 16.50 -23.97
CA PHE A 702 23.22 16.03 -24.49
C PHE A 702 22.03 16.95 -24.12
N GLY A 703 22.24 18.00 -23.31
CA GLY A 703 21.19 18.76 -22.63
C GLY A 703 20.96 20.19 -23.13
N THR A 704 22.00 20.92 -23.54
CA THR A 704 21.90 22.38 -23.67
C THR A 704 21.35 22.88 -25.01
N ASP A 705 21.62 22.18 -26.11
CA ASP A 705 21.42 22.78 -27.45
C ASP A 705 20.25 22.13 -28.23
N LYS A 706 19.78 20.95 -27.81
CA LYS A 706 18.81 20.13 -28.55
C LYS A 706 17.65 19.60 -27.71
N SER A 707 17.34 20.24 -26.59
CA SER A 707 16.21 19.82 -25.72
C SER A 707 14.85 19.77 -26.44
N ASN A 708 14.70 20.53 -27.54
CA ASN A 708 13.52 20.56 -28.40
C ASN A 708 13.40 19.37 -29.37
N CYS A 709 14.44 18.56 -29.53
CA CYS A 709 14.39 17.36 -30.35
C CYS A 709 13.54 16.30 -29.66
N ASN A 710 12.39 15.93 -30.23
CA ASN A 710 11.56 14.84 -29.73
C ASN A 710 11.57 13.70 -30.76
N CYS A 711 12.39 12.69 -30.51
CA CYS A 711 12.56 11.53 -31.37
C CYS A 711 11.42 10.55 -31.18
N THR A 712 10.85 10.04 -32.27
CA THR A 712 9.86 8.95 -32.18
C THR A 712 10.51 7.69 -31.62
N LEU A 713 11.75 7.40 -32.01
CA LEU A 713 12.62 6.42 -31.39
C LEU A 713 13.99 7.07 -31.16
N GLY A 714 14.42 7.15 -29.90
CA GLY A 714 15.78 7.50 -29.55
C GLY A 714 16.57 6.23 -29.24
N HIS A 715 17.75 6.10 -29.81
CA HIS A 715 18.66 4.98 -29.56
C HIS A 715 20.01 5.54 -29.12
N ILE A 716 20.52 5.12 -27.97
CA ILE A 716 21.85 5.53 -27.49
C ILE A 716 22.75 4.32 -27.31
N GLN A 717 23.98 4.45 -27.76
CA GLN A 717 25.03 3.45 -27.62
C GLN A 717 26.25 4.10 -26.98
N CYS A 718 26.64 3.64 -25.80
CA CYS A 718 27.78 4.16 -25.05
C CYS A 718 28.82 3.06 -24.82
N LYS A 719 30.04 3.27 -25.32
CA LYS A 719 31.18 2.42 -25.04
C LYS A 719 31.98 3.00 -23.87
N MET A 720 32.25 2.18 -22.86
CA MET A 720 32.91 2.59 -21.63
C MET A 720 33.95 1.56 -21.20
N TYR A 721 34.97 2.02 -20.47
CA TYR A 721 36.00 1.17 -19.86
C TYR A 721 36.09 1.45 -18.37
N ILE A 722 36.44 0.42 -17.61
CA ILE A 722 36.81 0.61 -16.20
C ILE A 722 38.27 1.04 -16.16
N THR A 723 38.57 2.17 -15.49
CA THR A 723 39.93 2.67 -15.33
C THR A 723 40.83 1.59 -14.71
N GLY A 724 41.87 1.18 -15.44
CA GLY A 724 42.81 0.14 -15.00
C GLY A 724 42.36 -1.31 -15.28
N SER A 725 41.27 -1.51 -16.04
CA SER A 725 40.85 -2.82 -16.55
C SER A 725 40.86 -2.83 -18.08
N GLU A 726 41.14 -4.00 -18.67
CA GLU A 726 40.91 -4.23 -20.11
C GLU A 726 39.41 -4.43 -20.43
N ALA A 727 38.56 -4.56 -19.40
CA ALA A 727 37.13 -4.74 -19.57
C ALA A 727 36.49 -3.46 -20.14
N SER A 728 35.95 -3.59 -21.35
CA SER A 728 35.04 -2.63 -21.95
C SER A 728 33.61 -3.14 -21.85
N GLY A 729 32.65 -2.26 -21.58
CA GLY A 729 31.24 -2.59 -21.77
C GLY A 729 30.59 -1.68 -22.80
N LEU A 730 29.44 -2.15 -23.28
CA LEU A 730 28.61 -1.45 -24.24
C LEU A 730 27.20 -1.35 -23.67
N ASP A 731 26.77 -0.13 -23.36
CA ASP A 731 25.40 0.13 -22.96
C ASP A 731 24.59 0.57 -24.19
N VAL A 732 23.52 -0.15 -24.47
CA VAL A 732 22.63 0.11 -25.61
C VAL A 732 21.22 0.27 -25.07
N LEU A 733 20.66 1.47 -25.18
CA LEU A 733 19.31 1.78 -24.69
C LEU A 733 18.45 2.34 -25.82
N ALA A 734 17.15 2.09 -25.72
CA ALA A 734 16.17 2.67 -26.61
C ALA A 734 14.94 3.14 -25.83
N ASP A 735 14.38 4.28 -26.23
CA ASP A 735 13.08 4.74 -25.73
C ASP A 735 12.28 5.44 -26.84
N PHE A 736 10.97 5.48 -26.66
CA PHE A 736 10.04 6.06 -27.62
C PHE A 736 9.66 7.47 -27.16
N TYR A 737 9.44 8.38 -28.11
CA TYR A 737 9.04 9.77 -27.82
C TYR A 737 9.98 10.44 -26.80
N THR A 738 11.28 10.31 -27.05
CA THR A 738 12.36 10.68 -26.12
C THR A 738 13.31 11.69 -26.75
N ASN A 739 14.28 12.15 -25.97
CA ASN A 739 15.38 12.98 -26.46
C ASN A 739 16.71 12.51 -25.85
N ALA A 740 17.81 13.07 -26.35
CA ALA A 740 19.14 12.62 -25.97
C ALA A 740 19.40 12.79 -24.47
N ALA A 741 19.07 13.96 -23.89
CA ALA A 741 19.21 14.22 -22.46
C ALA A 741 18.43 13.23 -21.60
N LYS A 742 17.15 12.99 -21.94
CA LYS A 742 16.26 12.07 -21.20
C LYS A 742 16.78 10.64 -21.24
N LEU A 743 17.24 10.16 -22.40
CA LEU A 743 17.72 8.78 -22.55
C LEU A 743 19.12 8.61 -21.95
N PHE A 744 20.03 9.57 -22.16
CA PHE A 744 21.39 9.55 -21.58
C PHE A 744 21.35 9.58 -20.06
N LYS A 745 20.40 10.31 -19.46
CA LYS A 745 20.17 10.31 -18.01
C LYS A 745 19.84 8.91 -17.45
N ARG A 746 19.29 8.01 -18.26
CA ARG A 746 18.99 6.62 -17.88
C ARG A 746 20.15 5.65 -18.12
N ALA A 747 21.20 6.06 -18.84
CA ALA A 747 22.46 5.34 -18.90
C ALA A 747 23.27 5.70 -17.64
N THR A 748 22.87 5.17 -16.49
CA THR A 748 23.45 5.40 -15.16
C THR A 748 24.97 5.43 -15.15
N LEU A 749 25.64 4.44 -15.78
CA LEU A 749 27.11 4.41 -15.80
C LEU A 749 27.71 5.52 -16.66
N ALA A 750 27.05 5.86 -17.77
CA ALA A 750 27.49 6.92 -18.67
C ALA A 750 27.12 8.31 -18.14
N SER A 751 26.08 8.47 -17.34
CA SER A 751 25.65 9.76 -16.79
C SER A 751 26.36 10.10 -15.49
N GLN A 752 26.78 9.10 -14.69
CA GLN A 752 27.53 9.32 -13.47
C GLN A 752 28.98 9.75 -13.73
N SER A 753 29.41 10.80 -13.04
CA SER A 753 30.80 11.25 -13.01
C SER A 753 31.61 10.39 -12.04
N SER A 754 31.87 9.12 -12.39
CA SER A 754 32.73 8.24 -11.60
C SER A 754 34.15 8.22 -12.19
N PRO A 755 35.22 8.48 -11.40
CA PRO A 755 36.60 8.38 -11.89
C PRO A 755 37.00 6.94 -12.25
N ALA A 756 36.22 5.95 -11.84
CA ALA A 756 36.44 4.55 -12.16
C ALA A 756 35.94 4.16 -13.56
N ILE A 757 35.15 5.02 -14.23
CA ILE A 757 34.55 4.73 -15.53
C ILE A 757 35.00 5.82 -16.51
N GLN A 758 35.75 5.40 -17.53
CA GLN A 758 36.11 6.26 -18.65
C GLN A 758 35.17 6.01 -19.81
N LYS A 759 34.52 7.07 -20.30
CA LYS A 759 33.63 7.02 -21.46
C LYS A 759 34.51 7.11 -22.70
N ASP A 760 34.35 6.21 -23.66
CA ASP A 760 35.09 6.25 -24.93
C ASP A 760 34.32 7.09 -25.95
N ARG A 761 33.08 6.68 -26.18
CA ARG A 761 32.20 7.26 -27.18
C ARG A 761 30.76 6.94 -26.84
N CYS A 762 29.89 7.94 -26.93
CA CYS A 762 28.45 7.74 -26.94
C CYS A 762 27.87 8.31 -28.23
N ASP A 763 27.03 7.52 -28.90
CA ASP A 763 26.30 7.91 -30.10
C ASP A 763 24.80 7.84 -29.81
N PHE A 764 24.11 8.99 -29.89
CA PHE A 764 22.66 9.10 -29.85
C PHE A 764 22.10 9.29 -31.26
N GLN A 765 21.22 8.38 -31.66
CA GLN A 765 20.50 8.41 -32.93
C GLN A 765 19.04 8.77 -32.68
N CYS A 766 18.61 9.87 -33.30
CA CYS A 766 17.23 10.32 -33.28
C CYS A 766 16.52 9.84 -34.54
N MET A 767 15.51 8.98 -34.39
CA MET A 767 14.72 8.46 -35.51
C MET A 767 13.34 9.11 -35.52
N ILE A 768 12.94 9.64 -36.68
CA ILE A 768 11.65 10.29 -36.93
C ILE A 768 10.95 9.65 -38.15
N PRO A 769 9.62 9.77 -38.30
CA PRO A 769 8.91 9.28 -39.48
C PRO A 769 9.42 9.91 -40.78
N LYS A 770 9.40 9.14 -41.86
CA LYS A 770 9.89 9.55 -43.18
C LYS A 770 9.11 10.67 -43.83
#